data_AF-A0A816F2G7-F1
#
_entry.id   AF-A0A816F2G7-F1
#
_cell.length_a   1.000
_cell.length_b   1.000
_cell.length_c   1.000
_cell.angle_alpha   90.00
_cell.angle_beta   90.00
_cell.angle_gamma   90.00
#
_symmetry.space_group_name_H-M   'P 1'
#
loop_
_entity.id
_entity.type
_entity.pdbx_description
1 polymer ?
#
loop_
_entity_poly.entity_id
_entity_poly.type
_entity_poly.pdbx_seq_one_letter_code
_entity_poly.pdbx_strand_id
1 'polypeptide(L)'
;EKWEDFEKEILNVPHTNWTPSEHVPWLILELEMNITIREMQVQVARHMIQPILNENNSSVRNIVMQMNMGEGKTSVILPMLALSLCSSSSSLVRIIVLKALFPMNYQSLRYKLGGLLNRRVIPFACRRDMNFSHVQVNQIFERLKQGLHNLDIVLTSPEDILSFDLLTIDKCRRNEFDVGRSMLLIQNWMKTFVRDVLDESDEILHVKYQLIYSIGRQQQVDGGVERWKTIQYVLNLVKEHAANIAQQYNDDVFYKESEHQSRFPEFRLVNHRPFLELCRRIANDWTNQKSYRQLDQQLILSFILNTNSSVNSLVDQFPHNTIQLFLIMRGLLSSEVLFVGLKKRYRVNFGVNENTKFNRLMAVPFRAKDVAAENTEFGHPDVAIVLTHIAYYYKGLTDTQMYQCFDRLSQNESDPEMIYDQWISLEEENDTISSIKQWKRINLKDYQQRTQLLFPTLRYNMLVINYFLNHFVFPLEAKQFPHKLIASAWDLSSSSREKIITGFSGTNDTQLLLPVHIRQCDLPELQKTDAIVLNNLLRPENDYYQYLLISASFDKILKQIVINKPKIQVILDVGALFVDGTNRQIAVKWLDLSDKTQIDYAVYFESDSIFVCDRQYQHHAFLTSPASERIDRCVFYLDEIHTRGTDFKFSNEFRAAVTLGNGLTKDRLVQACMRMRKLGKHHWLSFWSSNEVHQQIRTMKKNSISLNQKEKSMDDRITLTDILRWVYENTQQITWDGLHLWATQSLSFQRKITAFRNINWKERGTLYTDTILENIARECLEDEVLELKSMYGVSKTFQTIFEIYSARYKHSNIFSSVEIHEAVSKRLCDYGGSKKLLTQLLDEEQQRELEREQELEEERQQKRPSYVRPYEPQLHDEIKALCNMYGPKLDLSKLTSVFCPIADAFLNTTFYHECQPRCWQQNLWVTDEFKRVIQTRGESLDPFLRPTRWTVIYRNEHIIFVSPFEANWIMGRLHNLYRSQSPGELLTTTLRLLLPRTRPNQSIIVNTPTLTIPPSIAPDFGPVMFPIPTEWLAVLFIFNGSLYFESTDEQTVYCHCLSVCPKPRTEIEEDAFEKGWITIDGFVERSDHRDLLQLQQCRFHANPLAFIRKLVENRNNTQAPLISHVGSILINAVKGITSVKRKAYEQTSFSANKNQRKP
;
A
#
# COMPACT_ATOMS: atom_id res chain seq x y z
N GLU A 1 -4.95 -38.09 37.46
CA GLU A 1 -5.72 -37.13 36.63
C GLU A 1 -7.15 -36.95 37.14
N LYS A 2 -8.00 -38.00 37.14
CA LYS A 2 -9.37 -37.94 37.69
C LYS A 2 -9.45 -37.47 39.15
N TRP A 3 -8.46 -37.76 39.99
CA TRP A 3 -8.45 -37.37 41.41
C TRP A 3 -8.25 -35.87 41.64
N GLU A 4 -7.36 -35.20 40.90
CA GLU A 4 -7.14 -33.76 41.08
C GLU A 4 -8.30 -32.92 40.53
N ASP A 5 -8.89 -33.34 39.41
CA ASP A 5 -10.08 -32.67 38.87
C ASP A 5 -11.28 -32.89 39.79
N PHE A 6 -11.39 -34.07 40.41
CA PHE A 6 -12.35 -34.35 41.47
C PHE A 6 -12.10 -33.52 42.74
N GLU A 7 -10.86 -33.39 43.22
CA GLU A 7 -10.52 -32.50 44.34
C GLU A 7 -10.87 -31.05 44.04
N LYS A 8 -10.61 -30.57 42.82
CA LYS A 8 -11.02 -29.22 42.40
C LYS A 8 -12.53 -29.05 42.36
N GLU A 9 -13.28 -30.06 41.91
CA GLU A 9 -14.74 -30.02 41.94
C GLU A 9 -15.25 -30.00 43.40
N ILE A 10 -14.68 -30.80 44.30
CA ILE A 10 -15.03 -30.79 45.73
C ILE A 10 -14.73 -29.44 46.38
N LEU A 11 -13.61 -28.80 46.01
CA LEU A 11 -13.24 -27.48 46.54
C LEU A 11 -14.20 -26.37 46.08
N ASN A 12 -14.92 -26.56 44.98
CA ASN A 12 -15.93 -25.62 44.49
C ASN A 12 -17.31 -26.02 45.01
N VAL A 13 -17.56 -25.76 46.29
CA VAL A 13 -18.89 -25.97 46.88
C VAL A 13 -19.92 -25.08 46.13
N PRO A 14 -21.01 -25.65 45.61
CA PRO A 14 -22.02 -24.88 44.89
C PRO A 14 -22.73 -23.90 45.82
N HIS A 15 -23.22 -22.78 45.26
CA HIS A 15 -24.14 -21.85 45.91
C HIS A 15 -23.61 -21.23 47.23
N THR A 16 -22.29 -21.09 47.40
CA THR A 16 -21.69 -20.53 48.63
C THR A 16 -21.92 -19.04 48.78
N ASN A 17 -21.82 -18.27 47.68
CA ASN A 17 -21.91 -16.82 47.69
C ASN A 17 -23.14 -16.27 46.95
N TRP A 18 -24.06 -17.12 46.50
CA TRP A 18 -25.34 -16.70 45.90
C TRP A 18 -26.44 -17.72 46.16
N THR A 19 -27.68 -17.25 46.22
CA THR A 19 -28.84 -18.09 46.52
C THR A 19 -29.59 -18.44 45.22
N PRO A 20 -29.80 -19.73 44.91
CA PRO A 20 -30.51 -20.14 43.68
C PRO A 20 -31.92 -19.55 43.54
N SER A 21 -32.64 -19.37 44.65
CA SER A 21 -33.98 -18.76 44.66
C SER A 21 -33.98 -17.27 44.29
N GLU A 22 -32.87 -16.56 44.52
CA GLU A 22 -32.72 -15.13 44.20
C GLU A 22 -32.27 -14.92 42.74
N HIS A 23 -31.63 -15.92 42.13
CA HIS A 23 -31.13 -15.89 40.76
C HIS A 23 -31.54 -17.15 39.97
N VAL A 24 -32.85 -17.39 39.85
CA VAL A 24 -33.41 -18.54 39.12
C VAL A 24 -32.81 -18.73 37.70
N PRO A 25 -32.58 -17.67 36.88
CA PRO A 25 -31.94 -17.84 35.57
C PRO A 25 -30.53 -18.43 35.64
N TRP A 26 -29.74 -18.13 36.67
CA TRP A 26 -28.42 -18.73 36.85
C TRP A 26 -28.51 -20.20 37.22
N LEU A 27 -29.48 -20.58 38.05
CA LEU A 27 -29.73 -21.99 38.38
C LEU A 27 -30.15 -22.78 37.12
N ILE A 28 -31.02 -22.22 36.28
CA ILE A 28 -31.41 -22.86 35.02
C ILE A 28 -30.19 -23.02 34.11
N LEU A 29 -29.33 -22.01 34.01
CA LEU A 29 -28.08 -22.09 33.24
C LEU A 29 -27.17 -23.22 33.74
N GLU A 30 -27.00 -23.36 35.07
CA GLU A 30 -26.24 -24.46 35.67
C GLU A 30 -26.77 -25.83 35.26
N LEU A 31 -28.10 -26.01 35.38
CA LEU A 31 -28.78 -27.27 35.08
C LEU A 31 -28.71 -27.60 33.58
N GLU A 32 -29.00 -26.62 32.72
CA GLU A 32 -29.06 -26.79 31.27
C GLU A 32 -27.68 -27.11 30.69
N MET A 33 -26.63 -26.46 31.22
CA MET A 33 -25.25 -26.68 30.77
C MET A 33 -24.53 -27.81 31.51
N ASN A 34 -25.16 -28.39 32.54
CA ASN A 34 -24.55 -29.38 33.43
C ASN A 34 -23.20 -28.89 34.00
N ILE A 35 -23.22 -27.70 34.60
CA ILE A 35 -22.04 -27.06 35.21
C ILE A 35 -22.35 -26.57 36.63
N THR A 36 -21.29 -26.35 37.41
CA THR A 36 -21.35 -25.61 38.68
C THR A 36 -20.72 -24.24 38.52
N ILE A 37 -21.48 -23.18 38.79
CA ILE A 37 -21.00 -21.80 38.83
C ILE A 37 -20.13 -21.62 40.08
N ARG A 38 -18.88 -21.22 39.87
CA ARG A 38 -17.87 -21.06 40.93
C ARG A 38 -18.02 -19.71 41.63
N GLU A 39 -17.57 -19.66 42.88
CA GLU A 39 -17.62 -18.45 43.72
C GLU A 39 -17.01 -17.22 43.01
N MET A 40 -15.82 -17.37 42.43
CA MET A 40 -15.13 -16.29 41.70
C MET A 40 -15.91 -15.80 40.47
N GLN A 41 -16.61 -16.69 39.76
CA GLN A 41 -17.41 -16.32 38.59
C GLN A 41 -18.59 -15.43 39.00
N VAL A 42 -19.19 -15.70 40.16
CA VAL A 42 -20.27 -14.89 40.74
C VAL A 42 -19.75 -13.52 41.18
N GLN A 43 -18.60 -13.47 41.85
CA GLN A 43 -17.99 -12.19 42.28
C GLN A 43 -17.71 -11.29 41.07
N VAL A 44 -17.11 -11.86 40.02
CA VAL A 44 -16.86 -11.16 38.75
C VAL A 44 -18.18 -10.69 38.11
N ALA A 45 -19.16 -11.58 37.98
CA ALA A 45 -20.45 -11.24 37.38
C ALA A 45 -21.15 -10.10 38.13
N ARG A 46 -21.19 -10.14 39.47
CA ARG A 46 -21.77 -9.07 40.30
C ARG A 46 -21.06 -7.74 40.12
N HIS A 47 -19.73 -7.75 40.12
CA HIS A 47 -18.94 -6.53 39.92
C HIS A 47 -19.20 -5.90 38.54
N MET A 48 -19.36 -6.71 37.50
CA MET A 48 -19.70 -6.23 36.15
C MET A 48 -21.15 -5.79 36.00
N ILE A 49 -22.09 -6.37 36.74
CA ILE A 49 -23.49 -5.94 36.76
C ILE A 49 -23.58 -4.56 37.41
N GLN A 50 -22.98 -4.41 38.59
CA GLN A 50 -23.02 -3.20 39.39
C GLN A 50 -21.63 -2.88 39.96
N PRO A 51 -20.83 -2.06 39.24
CA PRO A 51 -19.50 -1.67 39.68
C PRO A 51 -19.55 -0.89 41.00
N ILE A 52 -18.69 -1.25 41.96
CA ILE A 52 -18.50 -0.47 43.19
C ILE A 52 -17.57 0.70 42.85
N LEU A 53 -18.11 1.90 42.73
CA LEU A 53 -17.34 3.11 42.43
C LEU A 53 -17.03 3.86 43.74
N ASN A 54 -15.75 4.14 44.01
CA ASN A 54 -15.34 4.98 45.14
C ASN A 54 -15.80 6.44 44.92
N GLU A 55 -16.19 7.15 46.00
CA GLU A 55 -16.81 8.50 45.99
C GLU A 55 -16.01 9.57 45.21
N ASN A 56 -14.69 9.44 45.09
CA ASN A 56 -13.82 10.36 44.33
C ASN A 56 -13.87 10.15 42.79
N ASN A 57 -14.67 9.21 42.27
CA ASN A 57 -14.66 8.77 40.87
C ASN A 57 -16.04 8.83 40.17
N SER A 58 -16.88 9.80 40.54
CA SER A 58 -18.27 9.91 40.05
C SER A 58 -18.43 10.16 38.54
N SER A 59 -17.35 10.50 37.81
CA SER A 59 -17.38 10.80 36.38
C SER A 59 -17.19 9.59 35.44
N VAL A 60 -16.58 8.49 35.92
CA VAL A 60 -16.26 7.33 35.06
C VAL A 60 -17.22 6.17 35.32
N ARG A 61 -18.05 5.87 34.31
CA ARG A 61 -19.07 4.82 34.38
C ARG A 61 -18.64 3.49 33.78
N ASN A 62 -17.78 3.48 32.75
CA ASN A 62 -17.45 2.28 31.99
C ASN A 62 -16.22 1.57 32.54
N ILE A 63 -16.29 0.25 32.69
CA ILE A 63 -15.22 -0.55 33.28
C ILE A 63 -14.84 -1.74 32.40
N VAL A 64 -13.57 -2.14 32.47
CA VAL A 64 -13.08 -3.42 31.97
C VAL A 64 -12.27 -4.09 33.06
N MET A 65 -12.17 -5.41 33.01
CA MET A 65 -11.44 -6.17 34.02
C MET A 65 -10.64 -7.32 33.42
N GLN A 66 -9.55 -7.68 34.07
CA GLN A 66 -8.74 -8.82 33.73
C GLN A 66 -9.33 -10.09 34.34
N MET A 67 -9.41 -11.14 33.53
CA MET A 67 -9.72 -12.47 34.02
C MET A 67 -8.90 -13.50 33.24
N ASN A 68 -8.41 -14.52 33.94
CA ASN A 68 -7.48 -15.46 33.35
C ASN A 68 -8.15 -16.31 32.26
N MET A 69 -7.38 -16.69 31.25
CA MET A 69 -7.88 -17.58 30.21
C MET A 69 -8.33 -18.90 30.85
N GLY A 70 -9.50 -19.41 30.45
CA GLY A 70 -10.03 -20.70 30.91
C GLY A 70 -10.78 -20.69 32.24
N GLU A 71 -10.98 -19.52 32.84
CA GLU A 71 -11.79 -19.40 34.08
C GLU A 71 -13.29 -19.33 33.82
N GLY A 72 -13.71 -19.38 32.56
CA GLY A 72 -15.12 -19.39 32.16
C GLY A 72 -15.68 -18.04 31.73
N LYS A 73 -14.83 -17.10 31.29
CA LYS A 73 -15.18 -15.78 30.74
C LYS A 73 -16.38 -15.83 29.77
N THR A 74 -16.14 -16.37 28.58
CA THR A 74 -17.15 -16.50 27.52
C THR A 74 -18.13 -17.64 27.77
N SER A 75 -17.69 -18.71 28.46
CA SER A 75 -18.49 -19.92 28.59
C SER A 75 -19.55 -19.85 29.70
N VAL A 76 -19.30 -19.10 30.77
CA VAL A 76 -20.14 -19.05 31.98
C VAL A 76 -20.54 -17.60 32.32
N ILE A 77 -19.57 -16.69 32.48
CA ILE A 77 -19.84 -15.32 32.96
C ILE A 77 -20.62 -14.52 31.92
N LEU A 78 -20.25 -14.59 30.64
CA LEU A 78 -20.96 -13.86 29.58
C LEU A 78 -22.47 -14.23 29.51
N PRO A 79 -22.86 -15.53 29.51
CA PRO A 79 -24.25 -15.94 29.71
C PRO A 79 -24.89 -15.41 31.00
N MET A 80 -24.19 -15.47 32.15
CA MET A 80 -24.70 -14.95 33.41
C MET A 80 -25.02 -13.46 33.33
N LEU A 81 -24.12 -12.67 32.74
CA LEU A 81 -24.30 -11.24 32.51
C LEU A 81 -25.49 -10.97 31.60
N ALA A 82 -25.61 -11.72 30.51
CA ALA A 82 -26.71 -11.59 29.57
C ALA A 82 -28.07 -11.83 30.25
N LEU A 83 -28.16 -12.83 31.13
CA LEU A 83 -29.37 -13.13 31.89
C LEU A 83 -29.69 -12.07 32.94
N SER A 84 -28.67 -11.59 33.69
CA SER A 84 -28.88 -10.65 34.79
C SER A 84 -29.14 -9.22 34.31
N LEU A 85 -28.46 -8.76 33.27
CA LEU A 85 -28.63 -7.41 32.73
C LEU A 85 -29.94 -7.27 31.94
N CYS A 86 -30.49 -8.38 31.44
CA CYS A 86 -31.82 -8.45 30.83
C CYS A 86 -32.95 -8.69 31.86
N SER A 87 -32.72 -8.57 33.17
CA SER A 87 -33.75 -8.96 34.18
C SER A 87 -34.96 -8.02 34.25
N SER A 88 -34.91 -6.85 33.60
CA SER A 88 -36.04 -5.93 33.48
C SER A 88 -36.14 -5.43 32.04
N SER A 89 -37.33 -5.06 31.57
CA SER A 89 -37.56 -4.43 30.25
C SER A 89 -37.00 -2.99 30.15
N SER A 90 -35.94 -2.70 30.92
CA SER A 90 -35.27 -1.41 31.02
C SER A 90 -33.93 -1.35 30.27
N SER A 91 -33.38 -2.50 29.84
CA SER A 91 -32.18 -2.57 29.01
C SER A 91 -32.13 -3.77 28.09
N LEU A 92 -31.65 -3.55 26.86
CA LEU A 92 -31.32 -4.57 25.87
C LEU A 92 -29.82 -4.86 25.94
N VAL A 93 -29.43 -6.10 26.20
CA VAL A 93 -28.01 -6.47 26.26
C VAL A 93 -27.46 -6.65 24.85
N ARG A 94 -26.32 -6.02 24.58
CA ARG A 94 -25.56 -6.21 23.35
C ARG A 94 -24.16 -6.72 23.67
N ILE A 95 -23.88 -7.94 23.23
CA ILE A 95 -22.59 -8.58 23.36
C ILE A 95 -21.75 -8.24 22.13
N ILE A 96 -20.56 -7.71 22.36
CA ILE A 96 -19.61 -7.32 21.32
C ILE A 96 -18.44 -8.29 21.37
N VAL A 97 -18.19 -8.97 20.25
CA VAL A 97 -17.13 -9.99 20.09
C VAL A 97 -16.28 -9.67 18.87
N LEU A 98 -15.05 -10.16 18.84
CA LEU A 98 -14.22 -10.09 17.64
C LEU A 98 -14.89 -10.84 16.47
N LYS A 99 -14.76 -10.31 15.25
CA LYS A 99 -15.40 -10.88 14.05
C LYS A 99 -15.05 -12.35 13.80
N ALA A 100 -13.81 -12.75 14.08
CA ALA A 100 -13.34 -14.14 13.98
C ALA A 100 -14.04 -15.07 15.00
N LEU A 101 -14.43 -14.56 16.17
CA LEU A 101 -15.10 -15.32 17.22
C LEU A 101 -16.63 -15.31 17.06
N PHE A 102 -17.17 -14.48 16.18
CA PHE A 102 -18.61 -14.29 16.02
C PHE A 102 -19.38 -15.59 15.73
N PRO A 103 -18.97 -16.46 14.79
CA PRO A 103 -19.73 -17.69 14.50
C PRO A 103 -19.79 -18.64 15.69
N MET A 104 -18.66 -18.84 16.38
CA MET A 104 -18.56 -19.71 17.55
C MET A 104 -19.39 -19.16 18.72
N ASN A 105 -19.28 -17.87 19.01
CA ASN A 105 -20.04 -17.22 20.07
C ASN A 105 -21.54 -17.21 19.79
N TYR A 106 -21.95 -17.01 18.53
CA TYR A 106 -23.35 -17.08 18.14
C TYR A 106 -23.95 -18.46 18.41
N GLN A 107 -23.26 -19.54 18.02
CA GLN A 107 -23.72 -20.90 18.26
C GLN A 107 -23.75 -21.22 19.77
N SER A 108 -22.68 -20.88 20.49
CA SER A 108 -22.54 -21.12 21.94
C SER A 108 -23.63 -20.42 22.75
N LEU A 109 -23.86 -19.13 22.51
CA LEU A 109 -24.88 -18.35 23.21
C LEU A 109 -26.29 -18.83 22.87
N ARG A 110 -26.55 -19.18 21.60
CA ARG A 110 -27.86 -19.70 21.20
C ARG A 110 -28.16 -21.05 21.85
N TYR A 111 -27.16 -21.92 21.96
CA TYR A 111 -27.29 -23.20 22.68
C TYR A 111 -27.56 -22.98 24.17
N LYS A 112 -26.83 -22.05 24.81
CA LYS A 112 -26.93 -21.78 26.24
C LYS A 112 -28.20 -21.08 26.68
N LEU A 113 -28.72 -20.18 25.84
CA LEU A 113 -29.76 -19.24 26.25
C LEU A 113 -31.10 -19.53 25.56
N GLY A 114 -31.09 -20.29 24.47
CA GLY A 114 -32.28 -20.53 23.65
C GLY A 114 -33.18 -21.68 24.11
N GLY A 115 -32.76 -22.52 25.05
CA GLY A 115 -33.59 -23.62 25.57
C GLY A 115 -34.50 -23.18 26.71
N LEU A 116 -34.28 -23.67 27.94
CA LEU A 116 -35.19 -23.39 29.08
C LEU A 116 -35.23 -21.91 29.46
N LEU A 117 -34.13 -21.20 29.22
CA LEU A 117 -34.03 -19.76 29.43
C LEU A 117 -34.82 -18.92 28.41
N ASN A 118 -35.19 -19.51 27.26
CA ASN A 118 -36.00 -18.92 26.20
C ASN A 118 -35.58 -17.49 25.81
N ARG A 119 -34.27 -17.25 25.65
CA ARG A 119 -33.72 -15.98 25.16
C ARG A 119 -33.23 -16.13 23.73
N ARG A 120 -33.69 -15.27 22.83
CA ARG A 120 -33.18 -15.27 21.44
C ARG A 120 -31.87 -14.50 21.36
N VAL A 121 -30.93 -15.03 20.59
CA VAL A 121 -29.72 -14.30 20.17
C VAL A 121 -29.94 -13.71 18.78
N ILE A 122 -30.01 -12.38 18.70
CA ILE A 122 -30.25 -11.59 17.50
C ILE A 122 -28.89 -11.13 16.94
N PRO A 123 -28.45 -11.63 15.77
CA PRO A 123 -27.25 -11.11 15.14
C PRO A 123 -27.53 -9.71 14.57
N PHE A 124 -26.60 -8.77 14.80
CA PHE A 124 -26.60 -7.46 14.16
C PHE A 124 -25.32 -7.33 13.30
N ALA A 125 -25.51 -6.94 12.05
CA ALA A 125 -24.43 -6.73 11.10
C ALA A 125 -24.72 -5.49 10.25
N CYS A 126 -23.68 -4.72 9.94
CA CYS A 126 -23.78 -3.52 9.11
C CYS A 126 -22.48 -3.32 8.33
N ARG A 127 -22.60 -2.99 7.06
CA ARG A 127 -21.50 -2.63 6.17
C ARG A 127 -21.91 -1.46 5.31
N ARG A 128 -20.96 -0.67 4.80
CA ARG A 128 -21.25 0.47 3.91
C ARG A 128 -22.10 0.10 2.70
N ASP A 129 -21.89 -1.10 2.19
CA ASP A 129 -22.52 -1.61 0.98
C ASP A 129 -23.98 -2.06 1.22
N MET A 130 -24.45 -2.12 2.45
CA MET A 130 -25.86 -2.41 2.74
C MET A 130 -26.73 -1.21 2.37
N ASN A 131 -27.50 -1.33 1.30
CA ASN A 131 -28.40 -0.27 0.86
C ASN A 131 -29.70 -0.31 1.69
N PHE A 132 -29.66 0.24 2.90
CA PHE A 132 -30.83 0.32 3.75
C PHE A 132 -31.85 1.32 3.21
N SER A 133 -33.07 0.86 2.96
CA SER A 133 -34.23 1.71 2.77
C SER A 133 -34.80 2.16 4.12
N HIS A 134 -35.56 3.25 4.12
CA HIS A 134 -36.29 3.73 5.29
C HIS A 134 -37.15 2.62 5.95
N VAL A 135 -37.78 1.75 5.13
CA VAL A 135 -38.57 0.62 5.63
C VAL A 135 -37.71 -0.41 6.36
N GLN A 136 -36.55 -0.76 5.80
CA GLN A 136 -35.63 -1.71 6.42
C GLN A 136 -35.06 -1.19 7.73
N VAL A 137 -34.69 0.09 7.80
CA VAL A 137 -34.22 0.73 9.04
C VAL A 137 -35.30 0.66 10.13
N ASN A 138 -36.56 0.95 9.78
CA ASN A 138 -37.67 0.84 10.72
C ASN A 138 -37.92 -0.61 11.17
N GLN A 139 -37.78 -1.59 10.28
CA GLN A 139 -37.86 -3.01 10.66
C GLN A 139 -36.74 -3.41 11.64
N ILE A 140 -35.52 -2.89 11.47
CA ILE A 140 -34.43 -3.08 12.44
C ILE A 140 -34.83 -2.47 13.78
N PHE A 141 -35.38 -1.26 13.78
CA PHE A 141 -35.79 -0.60 15.02
C PHE A 141 -36.86 -1.40 15.77
N GLU A 142 -37.90 -1.85 15.07
CA GLU A 142 -38.97 -2.65 15.66
C GLU A 142 -38.45 -3.99 16.21
N ARG A 143 -37.51 -4.64 15.52
CA ARG A 143 -36.85 -5.85 16.04
C ARG A 143 -36.06 -5.59 17.32
N LEU A 144 -35.37 -4.46 17.42
CA LEU A 144 -34.65 -4.09 18.65
C LEU A 144 -35.60 -3.80 19.81
N LYS A 145 -36.72 -3.11 19.55
CA LYS A 145 -37.77 -2.88 20.56
C LYS A 145 -38.43 -4.18 21.01
N GLN A 146 -38.74 -5.08 20.08
CA GLN A 146 -39.24 -6.42 20.40
C GLN A 146 -38.23 -7.20 21.23
N GLY A 147 -36.95 -7.14 20.87
CA GLY A 147 -35.87 -7.77 21.64
C GLY A 147 -35.78 -7.23 23.07
N LEU A 148 -35.95 -5.91 23.26
CA LEU A 148 -36.02 -5.29 24.60
C LEU A 148 -37.20 -5.84 25.41
N HIS A 149 -38.37 -6.01 24.81
CA HIS A 149 -39.56 -6.53 25.50
C HIS A 149 -39.43 -8.02 25.84
N ASN A 150 -38.86 -8.82 24.93
CA ASN A 150 -38.67 -10.26 25.09
C ASN A 150 -37.43 -10.61 25.93
N LEU A 151 -36.63 -9.61 26.29
CA LEU A 151 -35.36 -9.74 26.99
C LEU A 151 -34.34 -10.58 26.19
N ASP A 152 -34.40 -10.43 24.85
CA ASP A 152 -33.46 -11.03 23.90
C ASP A 152 -32.08 -10.38 23.99
N ILE A 153 -31.10 -10.95 23.30
CA ILE A 153 -29.71 -10.50 23.33
C ILE A 153 -29.24 -10.19 21.91
N VAL A 154 -28.59 -9.04 21.74
CA VAL A 154 -27.95 -8.69 20.47
C VAL A 154 -26.51 -9.18 20.48
N LEU A 155 -26.07 -9.85 19.42
CA LEU A 155 -24.67 -10.20 19.19
C LEU A 155 -24.16 -9.43 17.97
N THR A 156 -23.02 -8.75 18.10
CA THR A 156 -22.43 -7.93 17.04
C THR A 156 -20.91 -7.93 17.10
N SER A 157 -20.28 -7.44 16.03
CA SER A 157 -18.86 -7.08 16.01
C SER A 157 -18.66 -5.55 16.19
N PRO A 158 -17.48 -5.09 16.63
CA PRO A 158 -17.19 -3.65 16.71
C PRO A 158 -17.28 -2.96 15.33
N GLU A 159 -16.88 -3.66 14.26
CA GLU A 159 -16.95 -3.15 12.89
C GLU A 159 -18.38 -2.79 12.49
N ASP A 160 -19.35 -3.66 12.83
CA ASP A 160 -20.75 -3.46 12.47
C ASP A 160 -21.38 -2.26 13.20
N ILE A 161 -21.00 -2.01 14.47
CA ILE A 161 -21.48 -0.83 15.22
C ILE A 161 -20.94 0.45 14.59
N LEU A 162 -19.64 0.48 14.36
CA LEU A 162 -18.97 1.67 13.83
C LEU A 162 -19.38 1.95 12.38
N SER A 163 -19.62 0.90 11.59
CA SER A 163 -20.19 1.02 10.25
C SER A 163 -21.60 1.62 10.30
N PHE A 164 -22.46 1.19 11.23
CA PHE A 164 -23.79 1.78 11.39
C PHE A 164 -23.71 3.27 11.74
N ASP A 165 -22.71 3.64 12.55
CA ASP A 165 -22.45 5.04 12.90
C ASP A 165 -21.99 5.88 11.71
N LEU A 166 -21.01 5.41 10.96
CA LEU A 166 -20.52 6.10 9.77
C LEU A 166 -21.56 6.14 8.65
N LEU A 167 -22.33 5.06 8.45
CA LEU A 167 -23.36 4.99 7.42
C LEU A 167 -24.51 5.97 7.70
N THR A 168 -24.85 6.21 8.97
CA THR A 168 -25.82 7.26 9.35
C THR A 168 -25.35 8.64 8.85
N ILE A 169 -24.07 8.98 9.09
CA ILE A 169 -23.47 10.24 8.65
C ILE A 169 -23.39 10.30 7.12
N ASP A 170 -23.02 9.20 6.46
CA ASP A 170 -22.93 9.12 5.01
C ASP A 170 -24.30 9.27 4.33
N LYS A 171 -25.38 8.72 4.91
CA LYS A 171 -26.75 8.93 4.41
C LYS A 171 -27.18 10.40 4.51
N CYS A 172 -26.87 11.07 5.61
CA CYS A 172 -27.10 12.51 5.74
C CYS A 172 -26.31 13.31 4.70
N ARG A 173 -25.03 12.96 4.46
CA ARG A 173 -24.19 13.60 3.43
C ARG A 173 -24.76 13.44 2.02
N ARG A 174 -25.34 12.29 1.69
CA ARG A 174 -25.97 12.00 0.39
C ARG A 174 -27.35 12.62 0.21
N ASN A 175 -27.80 13.44 1.18
CA ASN A 175 -29.15 13.99 1.23
C ASN A 175 -30.27 12.93 1.33
N GLU A 176 -29.94 11.71 1.79
CA GLU A 176 -30.91 10.66 2.09
C GLU A 176 -31.49 10.86 3.51
N PHE A 177 -32.06 12.04 3.76
CA PHE A 177 -32.37 12.52 5.10
C PHE A 177 -33.36 11.64 5.85
N ASP A 178 -34.36 11.04 5.20
CA ASP A 178 -35.32 10.18 5.88
C ASP A 178 -34.67 8.91 6.46
N VAL A 179 -33.74 8.31 5.71
CA VAL A 179 -32.97 7.14 6.16
C VAL A 179 -32.02 7.56 7.28
N GLY A 180 -31.25 8.63 7.07
CA GLY A 180 -30.31 9.16 8.07
C GLY A 180 -31.00 9.53 9.38
N ARG A 181 -32.17 10.20 9.32
CA ARG A 181 -33.00 10.55 10.47
C ARG A 181 -33.46 9.31 11.24
N SER A 182 -33.90 8.28 10.54
CA SER A 182 -34.35 7.02 11.16
C SER A 182 -33.19 6.26 11.83
N MET A 183 -32.02 6.23 11.20
CA MET A 183 -30.83 5.62 11.81
C MET A 183 -30.36 6.41 13.04
N LEU A 184 -30.37 7.74 12.98
CA LEU A 184 -30.03 8.61 14.11
C LEU A 184 -30.99 8.43 15.30
N LEU A 185 -32.28 8.22 15.03
CA LEU A 185 -33.28 7.86 16.05
C LEU A 185 -32.94 6.53 16.74
N ILE A 186 -32.55 5.51 15.96
CA ILE A 186 -32.11 4.22 16.50
C ILE A 186 -30.87 4.40 17.36
N GLN A 187 -29.87 5.16 16.89
CA GLN A 187 -28.65 5.44 17.67
C GLN A 187 -28.97 6.12 18.99
N ASN A 188 -29.86 7.12 18.99
CA ASN A 188 -30.29 7.77 20.22
C ASN A 188 -30.95 6.78 21.17
N TRP A 189 -31.87 5.97 20.65
CA TRP A 189 -32.53 4.93 21.44
C TRP A 189 -31.52 3.93 22.01
N MET A 190 -30.51 3.52 21.23
CA MET A 190 -29.46 2.63 21.70
C MET A 190 -28.65 3.24 22.87
N LYS A 191 -28.36 4.55 22.84
CA LYS A 191 -27.63 5.22 23.94
C LYS A 191 -28.38 5.16 25.28
N THR A 192 -29.70 5.13 25.26
CA THR A 192 -30.55 5.06 26.46
C THR A 192 -30.83 3.62 26.90
N PHE A 193 -31.10 2.71 25.96
CA PHE A 193 -31.63 1.37 26.28
C PHE A 193 -30.62 0.23 26.15
N VAL A 194 -29.50 0.39 25.43
CA VAL A 194 -28.56 -0.73 25.22
C VAL A 194 -27.46 -0.76 26.28
N ARG A 195 -27.24 -1.95 26.85
CA ARG A 195 -26.15 -2.26 27.79
C ARG A 195 -25.10 -3.11 27.06
N ASP A 196 -23.91 -2.56 26.83
CA ASP A 196 -22.85 -3.24 26.09
C ASP A 196 -21.97 -4.10 27.02
N VAL A 197 -21.65 -5.32 26.56
CA VAL A 197 -20.69 -6.25 27.19
C VAL A 197 -19.61 -6.64 26.18
N LEU A 198 -18.35 -6.38 26.49
CA LEU A 198 -17.20 -6.65 25.62
C LEU A 198 -16.48 -7.95 26.01
N ASP A 199 -16.33 -8.88 25.07
CA ASP A 199 -15.50 -10.09 25.21
C ASP A 199 -14.17 -9.90 24.46
N GLU A 200 -13.04 -9.98 25.17
CA GLU A 200 -11.70 -9.59 24.70
C GLU A 200 -11.60 -8.06 24.45
N SER A 201 -11.90 -7.31 25.51
CA SER A 201 -11.96 -5.84 25.47
C SER A 201 -10.64 -5.16 25.10
N ASP A 202 -9.49 -5.80 25.35
CA ASP A 202 -8.16 -5.34 24.96
C ASP A 202 -7.99 -5.26 23.44
N GLU A 203 -8.52 -6.25 22.72
CA GLU A 203 -8.49 -6.31 21.25
C GLU A 203 -9.60 -5.48 20.61
N ILE A 204 -10.82 -5.50 21.17
CA ILE A 204 -11.94 -4.68 20.68
C ILE A 204 -11.63 -3.19 20.76
N LEU A 205 -10.91 -2.76 21.80
CA LEU A 205 -10.55 -1.36 22.04
C LEU A 205 -9.11 -1.03 21.58
N HIS A 206 -8.48 -1.90 20.80
CA HIS A 206 -7.10 -1.71 20.37
C HIS A 206 -6.98 -0.49 19.45
N VAL A 207 -6.03 0.39 19.75
CA VAL A 207 -5.77 1.64 19.01
C VAL A 207 -5.41 1.47 17.53
N LYS A 208 -4.99 0.28 17.07
CA LYS A 208 -4.66 0.04 15.66
C LYS A 208 -5.90 -0.11 14.81
N TYR A 209 -7.04 -0.42 15.43
CA TYR A 209 -8.29 -0.59 14.70
C TYR A 209 -8.95 0.78 14.45
N GLN A 210 -9.17 1.07 13.17
CA GLN A 210 -9.87 2.26 12.71
C GLN A 210 -10.65 1.93 11.43
N LEU A 211 -11.93 2.29 11.40
CA LEU A 211 -12.81 2.15 10.24
C LEU A 211 -12.88 3.48 9.47
N ILE A 212 -12.69 3.41 8.16
CA ILE A 212 -12.64 4.58 7.28
C ILE A 212 -13.59 4.41 6.10
N TYR A 213 -14.47 5.39 5.91
CA TYR A 213 -15.26 5.55 4.69
C TYR A 213 -14.59 6.61 3.83
N SER A 214 -14.06 6.22 2.67
CA SER A 214 -13.54 7.18 1.70
C SER A 214 -14.69 7.90 0.98
N ILE A 215 -14.55 9.20 0.78
CA ILE A 215 -15.64 10.08 0.31
C ILE A 215 -15.16 10.94 -0.85
N GLY A 216 -15.98 11.03 -1.90
CA GLY A 216 -15.73 11.85 -3.07
C GLY A 216 -14.98 11.08 -4.16
N ARG A 217 -14.64 11.75 -5.27
CA ARG A 217 -14.06 11.09 -6.45
C ARG A 217 -12.66 10.57 -6.17
N GLN A 218 -12.40 9.33 -6.55
CA GLN A 218 -11.07 8.73 -6.55
C GLN A 218 -10.12 9.55 -7.44
N GLN A 219 -8.92 9.83 -6.92
CA GLN A 219 -7.89 10.63 -7.57
C GLN A 219 -6.57 9.88 -7.56
N GLN A 220 -5.70 10.17 -8.53
CA GLN A 220 -4.32 9.67 -8.49
C GLN A 220 -3.60 10.25 -7.26
N VAL A 221 -2.74 9.45 -6.65
CA VAL A 221 -1.83 9.94 -5.62
C VAL A 221 -0.89 11.00 -6.20
N ASP A 222 -0.53 12.01 -5.41
CA ASP A 222 0.42 13.05 -5.84
C ASP A 222 1.74 12.43 -6.32
N GLY A 223 2.39 13.01 -7.32
CA GLY A 223 3.56 12.42 -7.99
C GLY A 223 3.26 11.23 -8.93
N GLY A 224 2.08 10.59 -8.84
CA GLY A 224 1.60 9.56 -9.77
C GLY A 224 2.65 8.50 -10.13
N VAL A 225 2.88 8.33 -11.44
CA VAL A 225 3.81 7.33 -12.00
C VAL A 225 5.25 7.51 -11.50
N GLU A 226 5.70 8.75 -11.32
CA GLU A 226 7.06 9.03 -10.88
C GLU A 226 7.30 8.57 -9.43
N ARG A 227 6.24 8.57 -8.60
CA ARG A 227 6.30 8.12 -7.20
C ARG A 227 6.72 6.66 -7.09
N TRP A 228 6.00 5.75 -7.75
CA TRP A 228 6.34 4.32 -7.68
C TRP A 228 7.57 3.95 -8.53
N LYS A 229 7.85 4.65 -9.65
CA LYS A 229 9.10 4.43 -10.39
C LYS A 229 10.34 4.84 -9.60
N THR A 230 10.28 5.93 -8.84
CA THR A 230 11.37 6.34 -7.94
C THR A 230 11.61 5.28 -6.86
N ILE A 231 10.54 4.70 -6.31
CA ILE A 231 10.64 3.57 -5.37
C ILE A 231 11.28 2.35 -6.02
N GLN A 232 10.90 1.98 -7.25
CA GLN A 232 11.51 0.88 -8.00
C GLN A 232 13.02 1.08 -8.16
N TYR A 233 13.41 2.30 -8.53
CA TYR A 233 14.80 2.68 -8.67
C TYR A 233 15.57 2.57 -7.34
N VAL A 234 15.01 3.12 -6.25
CA VAL A 234 15.62 3.04 -4.91
C VAL A 234 15.74 1.58 -4.45
N LEU A 235 14.74 0.74 -4.68
CA LEU A 235 14.81 -0.69 -4.35
C LEU A 235 15.86 -1.42 -5.21
N ASN A 236 16.11 -1.01 -6.45
CA ASN A 236 17.22 -1.55 -7.23
C ASN A 236 18.58 -1.22 -6.58
N LEU A 237 18.77 0.01 -6.12
CA LEU A 237 19.98 0.39 -5.36
C LEU A 237 20.08 -0.36 -4.02
N VAL A 238 18.96 -0.60 -3.33
CA VAL A 238 18.95 -1.45 -2.12
C VAL A 238 19.50 -2.84 -2.43
N LYS A 239 19.08 -3.45 -3.54
CA LYS A 239 19.60 -4.75 -3.97
C LYS A 239 21.09 -4.74 -4.24
N GLU A 240 21.61 -3.69 -4.89
CA GLU A 240 23.04 -3.53 -5.18
C GLU A 240 23.89 -3.41 -3.89
N HIS A 241 23.35 -2.71 -2.87
CA HIS A 241 24.07 -2.49 -1.61
C HIS A 241 23.82 -3.56 -0.54
N ALA A 242 22.77 -4.38 -0.68
CA ALA A 242 22.30 -5.31 0.36
C ALA A 242 23.40 -6.25 0.87
N ALA A 243 24.18 -6.86 -0.04
CA ALA A 243 25.24 -7.80 0.33
C ALA A 243 26.37 -7.12 1.13
N ASN A 244 26.78 -5.92 0.73
CA ASN A 244 27.83 -5.16 1.41
C ASN A 244 27.36 -4.72 2.81
N ILE A 245 26.14 -4.21 2.91
CA ILE A 245 25.52 -3.81 4.19
C ILE A 245 25.38 -5.03 5.11
N ALA A 246 24.94 -6.18 4.60
CA ALA A 246 24.86 -7.40 5.39
C ALA A 246 26.23 -7.82 5.94
N GLN A 247 27.27 -7.85 5.10
CA GLN A 247 28.63 -8.21 5.52
C GLN A 247 29.19 -7.27 6.60
N GLN A 248 28.91 -5.97 6.50
CA GLN A 248 29.37 -4.97 7.46
C GLN A 248 28.58 -5.01 8.78
N TYR A 249 27.30 -5.41 8.73
CA TYR A 249 26.36 -5.35 9.85
C TYR A 249 25.66 -6.71 10.08
N ASN A 250 26.44 -7.79 10.17
CA ASN A 250 25.93 -9.18 10.24
C ASN A 250 24.87 -9.44 11.33
N ASP A 251 24.90 -8.71 12.44
CA ASP A 251 23.96 -8.89 13.56
C ASP A 251 22.70 -8.00 13.45
N ASP A 252 22.71 -6.97 12.60
CA ASP A 252 21.66 -5.96 12.48
C ASP A 252 20.83 -6.09 11.19
N VAL A 253 21.14 -7.09 10.37
CA VAL A 253 20.60 -7.26 9.02
C VAL A 253 20.25 -8.72 8.79
N PHE A 254 19.04 -8.96 8.26
CA PHE A 254 18.70 -10.26 7.68
C PHE A 254 18.96 -10.20 6.18
N TYR A 255 19.80 -11.10 5.66
CA TYR A 255 20.10 -11.20 4.25
C TYR A 255 20.13 -12.66 3.81
N LYS A 256 19.41 -12.95 2.73
CA LYS A 256 19.46 -14.21 2.02
C LYS A 256 19.67 -13.92 0.55
N GLU A 257 20.78 -14.43 0.04
CA GLU A 257 21.20 -14.27 -1.35
C GLU A 257 20.16 -14.87 -2.30
N SER A 258 19.95 -14.20 -3.43
CA SER A 258 19.04 -14.67 -4.49
C SER A 258 19.77 -15.60 -5.45
N GLU A 259 19.07 -16.64 -5.91
CA GLU A 259 19.62 -17.61 -6.88
C GLU A 259 19.97 -16.99 -8.25
N HIS A 260 19.31 -15.88 -8.61
CA HIS A 260 19.49 -15.19 -9.89
C HIS A 260 19.71 -13.69 -9.69
N GLN A 261 20.52 -13.08 -10.57
CA GLN A 261 20.77 -11.64 -10.56
C GLN A 261 19.50 -10.83 -10.83
N SER A 262 18.51 -11.35 -11.55
CA SER A 262 17.26 -10.63 -11.84
C SER A 262 16.32 -10.49 -10.63
N ARG A 263 16.51 -11.31 -9.60
CA ARG A 263 15.64 -11.39 -8.40
C ARG A 263 16.10 -10.42 -7.31
N PHE A 264 15.15 -9.95 -6.50
CA PHE A 264 15.46 -9.17 -5.30
C PHE A 264 15.84 -10.13 -4.14
N PRO A 265 16.95 -9.91 -3.43
CA PRO A 265 17.33 -10.74 -2.29
C PRO A 265 16.37 -10.52 -1.12
N GLU A 266 16.17 -11.53 -0.27
CA GLU A 266 15.42 -11.29 0.97
C GLU A 266 16.31 -10.47 1.92
N PHE A 267 15.96 -9.20 2.10
CA PHE A 267 16.74 -8.23 2.84
C PHE A 267 15.85 -7.49 3.84
N ARG A 268 16.27 -7.46 5.11
CA ARG A 268 15.60 -6.68 6.17
C ARG A 268 16.59 -6.02 7.11
N LEU A 269 16.19 -4.88 7.65
CA LEU A 269 16.95 -4.11 8.63
C LEU A 269 16.33 -4.26 10.01
N VAL A 270 17.13 -4.68 11.00
CA VAL A 270 16.69 -4.82 12.40
C VAL A 270 16.85 -3.49 13.13
N ASN A 271 17.99 -2.82 12.92
CA ASN A 271 18.37 -1.58 13.60
C ASN A 271 18.55 -0.40 12.63
N HIS A 272 18.49 0.81 13.17
CA HIS A 272 18.58 2.06 12.40
C HIS A 272 19.99 2.38 11.87
N ARG A 273 21.04 1.86 12.52
CA ARG A 273 22.43 2.13 12.12
C ARG A 273 22.78 1.70 10.68
N PRO A 274 22.50 0.46 10.23
CA PRO A 274 22.72 0.07 8.83
C PRO A 274 21.85 0.87 7.85
N PHE A 275 20.67 1.34 8.28
CA PHE A 275 19.79 2.17 7.45
C PHE A 275 20.44 3.51 7.09
N LEU A 276 21.08 4.19 8.05
CA LEU A 276 21.76 5.46 7.78
C LEU A 276 22.87 5.34 6.73
N GLU A 277 23.63 4.25 6.78
CA GLU A 277 24.69 3.99 5.80
C GLU A 277 24.11 3.67 4.42
N LEU A 278 23.06 2.83 4.37
CA LEU A 278 22.32 2.54 3.16
C LEU A 278 21.76 3.83 2.51
N CYS A 279 21.18 4.74 3.31
CA CYS A 279 20.67 6.02 2.83
C CYS A 279 21.75 6.89 2.19
N ARG A 280 22.95 6.96 2.79
CA ARG A 280 24.06 7.74 2.21
C ARG A 280 24.50 7.18 0.86
N ARG A 281 24.62 5.86 0.74
CA ARG A 281 25.01 5.20 -0.52
C ARG A 281 23.96 5.42 -1.60
N ILE A 282 22.69 5.20 -1.28
CA ILE A 282 21.57 5.45 -2.20
C ILE A 282 21.55 6.92 -2.65
N ALA A 283 21.68 7.86 -1.71
CA ALA A 283 21.66 9.29 -2.02
C ALA A 283 22.81 9.68 -2.96
N ASN A 284 24.02 9.22 -2.69
CA ASN A 284 25.21 9.49 -3.51
C ASN A 284 25.06 8.91 -4.92
N ASP A 285 24.66 7.65 -5.06
CA ASP A 285 24.49 7.00 -6.38
C ASP A 285 23.39 7.69 -7.19
N TRP A 286 22.29 8.04 -6.54
CA TRP A 286 21.18 8.76 -7.17
C TRP A 286 21.60 10.15 -7.66
N THR A 287 22.32 10.93 -6.84
CA THR A 287 22.82 12.25 -7.26
C THR A 287 23.86 12.16 -8.36
N ASN A 288 24.74 11.16 -8.31
CA ASN A 288 25.78 10.95 -9.31
C ASN A 288 25.19 10.60 -10.69
N GLN A 289 24.12 9.80 -10.73
CA GLN A 289 23.44 9.48 -11.98
C GLN A 289 22.70 10.68 -12.58
N LYS A 290 22.12 11.55 -11.75
CA LYS A 290 21.31 12.69 -12.18
C LYS A 290 22.11 13.93 -12.59
N SER A 291 23.44 13.87 -12.56
CA SER A 291 24.29 14.85 -13.26
C SER A 291 24.07 16.31 -12.85
N TYR A 292 23.73 16.56 -11.58
CA TYR A 292 23.58 17.90 -11.03
C TYR A 292 24.95 18.60 -10.86
N ARG A 293 24.97 19.94 -10.84
CA ARG A 293 26.18 20.74 -10.54
C ARG A 293 26.71 20.41 -9.14
N GLN A 294 27.99 20.59 -8.88
CA GLN A 294 28.58 20.20 -7.59
C GLN A 294 27.94 20.93 -6.39
N LEU A 295 27.66 22.23 -6.53
CA LEU A 295 26.97 23.02 -5.49
C LEU A 295 25.52 22.55 -5.28
N ASP A 296 24.82 22.24 -6.36
CA ASP A 296 23.44 21.73 -6.32
C ASP A 296 23.38 20.34 -5.68
N GLN A 297 24.36 19.47 -5.94
CA GLN A 297 24.45 18.14 -5.32
C GLN A 297 24.52 18.25 -3.80
N GLN A 298 25.35 19.14 -3.26
CA GLN A 298 25.45 19.34 -1.82
C GLN A 298 24.13 19.81 -1.22
N LEU A 299 23.46 20.76 -1.89
CA LEU A 299 22.15 21.27 -1.49
C LEU A 299 21.08 20.17 -1.50
N ILE A 300 21.02 19.37 -2.56
CA ILE A 300 20.11 18.24 -2.73
C ILE A 300 20.36 17.17 -1.66
N LEU A 301 21.61 16.73 -1.48
CA LEU A 301 21.99 15.74 -0.46
C LEU A 301 21.59 16.23 0.94
N SER A 302 21.84 17.50 1.24
CA SER A 302 21.45 18.10 2.52
C SER A 302 19.93 18.11 2.72
N PHE A 303 19.14 18.24 1.65
CA PHE A 303 17.68 18.24 1.72
C PHE A 303 17.09 16.82 1.85
N ILE A 304 17.55 15.86 1.03
CA ILE A 304 16.97 14.51 1.03
C ILE A 304 17.40 13.68 2.25
N LEU A 305 18.57 13.96 2.83
CA LEU A 305 19.10 13.27 4.02
C LEU A 305 18.75 13.97 5.34
N ASN A 306 18.05 15.11 5.34
CA ASN A 306 17.69 15.83 6.57
C ASN A 306 16.26 16.38 6.51
N THR A 307 15.48 16.20 7.57
CA THR A 307 14.09 16.69 7.69
C THR A 307 14.00 18.16 8.16
N ASN A 308 15.08 18.79 8.58
CA ASN A 308 15.08 20.14 9.18
C ASN A 308 15.02 21.31 8.17
N SER A 309 15.15 21.05 6.88
CA SER A 309 15.08 22.09 5.82
C SER A 309 13.68 22.20 5.20
N SER A 310 13.32 23.39 4.70
CA SER A 310 12.10 23.59 3.92
C SER A 310 12.42 23.46 2.43
N VAL A 311 11.47 22.94 1.65
CA VAL A 311 11.58 22.86 0.19
C VAL A 311 11.62 24.24 -0.47
N ASN A 312 11.17 25.30 0.22
CA ASN A 312 11.09 26.65 -0.33
C ASN A 312 12.43 27.16 -0.89
N SER A 313 13.57 26.74 -0.34
CA SER A 313 14.89 27.11 -0.87
C SER A 313 15.25 26.44 -2.19
N LEU A 314 14.54 25.38 -2.58
CA LEU A 314 14.76 24.61 -3.81
C LEU A 314 13.76 24.96 -4.91
N VAL A 315 12.55 25.41 -4.56
CA VAL A 315 11.46 25.64 -5.54
C VAL A 315 11.86 26.65 -6.62
N ASP A 316 12.63 27.68 -6.26
CA ASP A 316 13.08 28.70 -7.21
C ASP A 316 14.28 28.25 -8.07
N GLN A 317 14.97 27.17 -7.68
CA GLN A 317 16.17 26.67 -8.35
C GLN A 317 15.91 25.48 -9.27
N PHE A 318 14.87 24.70 -9.02
CA PHE A 318 14.61 23.44 -9.73
C PHE A 318 13.18 23.38 -10.28
N PRO A 319 12.97 22.74 -11.46
CA PRO A 319 11.63 22.51 -11.99
C PRO A 319 10.75 21.70 -11.02
N HIS A 320 9.44 21.94 -11.08
CA HIS A 320 8.45 21.28 -10.22
C HIS A 320 8.56 19.75 -10.19
N ASN A 321 8.75 19.10 -11.35
CA ASN A 321 8.88 17.64 -11.42
C ASN A 321 10.13 17.14 -10.68
N THR A 322 11.23 17.90 -10.72
CA THR A 322 12.46 17.58 -10.00
C THR A 322 12.27 17.75 -8.49
N ILE A 323 11.53 18.78 -8.07
CA ILE A 323 11.13 18.97 -6.67
C ILE A 323 10.31 17.78 -6.16
N GLN A 324 9.35 17.28 -6.95
CA GLN A 324 8.58 16.08 -6.58
C GLN A 324 9.51 14.87 -6.33
N LEU A 325 10.51 14.65 -7.20
CA LEU A 325 11.50 13.59 -6.99
C LEU A 325 12.30 13.78 -5.71
N PHE A 326 12.74 15.01 -5.39
CA PHE A 326 13.42 15.29 -4.12
C PHE A 326 12.54 14.99 -2.91
N LEU A 327 11.25 15.33 -2.97
CA LEU A 327 10.29 15.05 -1.90
C LEU A 327 10.08 13.55 -1.71
N ILE A 328 9.97 12.78 -2.79
CA ILE A 328 9.87 11.32 -2.74
C ILE A 328 11.14 10.72 -2.13
N MET A 329 12.33 11.13 -2.60
CA MET A 329 13.62 10.69 -2.05
C MET A 329 13.75 11.03 -0.55
N ARG A 330 13.35 12.25 -0.15
CA ARG A 330 13.34 12.67 1.25
C ARG A 330 12.39 11.81 2.09
N GLY A 331 11.21 11.48 1.55
CA GLY A 331 10.26 10.56 2.16
C GLY A 331 10.86 9.18 2.43
N LEU A 332 11.49 8.60 1.40
CA LEU A 332 12.11 7.28 1.48
C LEU A 332 13.30 7.24 2.45
N LEU A 333 14.17 8.25 2.41
CA LEU A 333 15.43 8.24 3.16
C LEU A 333 15.30 8.87 4.55
N SER A 334 15.22 10.20 4.65
CA SER A 334 15.26 10.90 5.95
C SER A 334 13.93 10.87 6.71
N SER A 335 12.81 10.63 6.01
CA SER A 335 11.51 10.41 6.65
C SER A 335 11.20 8.92 6.88
N GLU A 336 12.20 8.05 6.71
CA GLU A 336 12.21 6.64 7.16
C GLU A 336 11.17 5.70 6.53
N VAL A 337 10.48 6.09 5.45
CA VAL A 337 9.52 5.19 4.77
C VAL A 337 10.21 3.89 4.31
N LEU A 338 11.42 3.98 3.76
CA LEU A 338 12.18 2.81 3.34
C LEU A 338 12.58 1.92 4.54
N PHE A 339 12.92 2.52 5.68
CA PHE A 339 13.25 1.77 6.90
C PHE A 339 12.04 0.99 7.40
N VAL A 340 10.85 1.61 7.46
CA VAL A 340 9.61 0.93 7.84
C VAL A 340 9.32 -0.24 6.91
N GLY A 341 9.49 -0.05 5.59
CA GLY A 341 9.32 -1.10 4.60
C GLY A 341 10.29 -2.28 4.78
N LEU A 342 11.58 -1.99 4.96
CA LEU A 342 12.64 -3.00 5.13
C LEU A 342 12.67 -3.65 6.52
N LYS A 343 12.01 -3.08 7.52
CA LYS A 343 11.92 -3.65 8.87
C LYS A 343 10.85 -4.75 8.95
N LYS A 344 9.75 -4.61 8.22
CA LYS A 344 8.61 -5.53 8.26
C LYS A 344 8.96 -6.91 7.66
N ARG A 345 8.36 -7.97 8.21
CA ARG A 345 8.50 -9.35 7.74
C ARG A 345 7.39 -9.68 6.74
N TYR A 346 7.77 -10.08 5.53
CA TYR A 346 6.84 -10.58 4.53
C TYR A 346 6.11 -11.84 5.03
N ARG A 347 4.83 -11.99 4.66
CA ARG A 347 3.89 -13.03 5.12
C ARG A 347 3.55 -13.01 6.61
N VAL A 348 4.17 -12.14 7.42
CA VAL A 348 3.90 -12.02 8.86
C VAL A 348 3.30 -10.66 9.20
N ASN A 349 3.92 -9.57 8.73
CA ASN A 349 3.42 -8.22 8.93
C ASN A 349 2.66 -7.68 7.70
N PHE A 350 2.99 -8.17 6.51
CA PHE A 350 2.38 -7.73 5.26
C PHE A 350 2.49 -8.78 4.14
N GLY A 351 1.66 -8.63 3.12
CA GLY A 351 1.69 -9.44 1.91
C GLY A 351 0.53 -9.09 0.98
N VAL A 352 0.35 -9.85 -0.09
CA VAL A 352 -0.80 -9.69 -1.02
C VAL A 352 -1.90 -10.66 -0.60
N ASN A 353 -3.15 -10.18 -0.51
CA ASN A 353 -4.28 -11.04 -0.17
C ASN A 353 -4.61 -11.96 -1.36
N GLU A 354 -4.68 -13.27 -1.13
CA GLU A 354 -5.02 -14.27 -2.16
C GLU A 354 -6.49 -14.67 -2.15
N ASN A 355 -7.28 -14.13 -1.22
CA ASN A 355 -8.69 -14.44 -1.11
C ASN A 355 -9.47 -13.87 -2.31
N THR A 356 -10.09 -14.75 -3.10
CA THR A 356 -10.86 -14.37 -4.29
C THR A 356 -12.05 -13.47 -3.99
N LYS A 357 -12.52 -13.41 -2.72
CA LYS A 357 -13.61 -12.51 -2.30
C LYS A 357 -13.14 -11.07 -2.08
N PHE A 358 -11.85 -10.87 -1.83
CA PHE A 358 -11.24 -9.57 -1.53
C PHE A 358 -10.01 -9.40 -2.41
N ASN A 359 -10.26 -9.15 -3.70
CA ASN A 359 -9.23 -9.13 -4.75
C ASN A 359 -8.46 -7.81 -4.78
N ARG A 360 -7.66 -7.55 -3.73
CA ARG A 360 -6.75 -6.41 -3.68
C ARG A 360 -5.34 -6.84 -4.07
N LEU A 361 -4.77 -6.16 -5.05
CA LEU A 361 -3.44 -6.45 -5.57
C LEU A 361 -2.33 -5.72 -4.82
N MET A 362 -2.61 -4.60 -4.15
CA MET A 362 -1.66 -3.94 -3.24
C MET A 362 -1.42 -4.72 -1.95
N ALA A 363 -0.26 -4.50 -1.33
CA ALA A 363 0.07 -5.11 -0.05
C ALA A 363 -0.87 -4.64 1.06
N VAL A 364 -1.31 -5.60 1.87
CA VAL A 364 -2.17 -5.39 3.05
C VAL A 364 -1.45 -5.83 4.32
N PRO A 365 -1.84 -5.29 5.50
CA PRO A 365 -1.35 -5.79 6.79
C PRO A 365 -1.74 -7.25 7.01
N PHE A 366 -0.87 -7.99 7.69
CA PHE A 366 -1.12 -9.37 8.10
C PHE A 366 -1.27 -9.41 9.61
N ARG A 367 -2.32 -10.07 10.10
CA ARG A 367 -2.54 -10.23 11.54
C ARG A 367 -1.61 -11.30 12.13
N ALA A 368 -1.26 -12.29 11.31
CA ALA A 368 -0.25 -13.30 11.61
C ALA A 368 0.23 -13.92 10.29
N LYS A 369 1.03 -14.97 10.43
CA LYS A 369 1.59 -15.70 9.30
C LYS A 369 0.50 -16.16 8.32
N ASP A 370 0.61 -15.73 7.07
CA ASP A 370 -0.30 -16.05 5.96
C ASP A 370 -1.77 -15.64 6.18
N VAL A 371 -2.06 -14.83 7.20
CA VAL A 371 -3.40 -14.34 7.49
C VAL A 371 -3.46 -12.84 7.24
N ALA A 372 -3.93 -12.49 6.04
CA ALA A 372 -4.20 -11.11 5.67
C ALA A 372 -5.31 -10.51 6.56
N ALA A 373 -5.15 -9.25 6.94
CA ALA A 373 -6.20 -8.47 7.58
C ALA A 373 -7.24 -8.09 6.51
N GLU A 374 -8.40 -8.74 6.52
CA GLU A 374 -9.46 -8.46 5.56
C GLU A 374 -9.90 -6.99 5.63
N ASN A 375 -10.18 -6.39 4.47
CA ASN A 375 -10.59 -4.98 4.31
C ASN A 375 -9.61 -3.94 4.90
N THR A 376 -8.39 -4.33 5.29
CA THR A 376 -7.41 -3.44 5.93
C THR A 376 -6.30 -3.05 4.95
N GLU A 377 -5.82 -1.82 5.05
CA GLU A 377 -4.76 -1.25 4.23
C GLU A 377 -3.77 -0.44 5.07
N PHE A 378 -2.61 -0.16 4.49
CA PHE A 378 -1.66 0.80 5.06
C PHE A 378 -2.12 2.22 4.73
N GLY A 379 -2.32 3.05 5.76
CA GLY A 379 -2.83 4.42 5.59
C GLY A 379 -1.84 5.37 4.90
N HIS A 380 -0.53 5.08 4.99
CA HIS A 380 0.50 5.89 4.35
C HIS A 380 0.80 5.41 2.91
N PRO A 381 0.63 6.24 1.87
CA PRO A 381 0.71 5.81 0.47
C PRO A 381 2.09 5.26 0.09
N ASP A 382 3.18 5.93 0.48
CA ASP A 382 4.52 5.46 0.11
C ASP A 382 4.91 4.16 0.83
N VAL A 383 4.43 3.92 2.06
CA VAL A 383 4.61 2.63 2.77
C VAL A 383 3.84 1.53 2.04
N ALA A 384 2.58 1.79 1.66
CA ALA A 384 1.78 0.83 0.90
C ALA A 384 2.46 0.47 -0.44
N ILE A 385 3.01 1.45 -1.16
CA ILE A 385 3.71 1.23 -2.44
C ILE A 385 5.02 0.46 -2.22
N VAL A 386 5.86 0.83 -1.24
CA VAL A 386 7.12 0.10 -0.93
C VAL A 386 6.83 -1.35 -0.56
N LEU A 387 5.88 -1.59 0.34
CA LEU A 387 5.50 -2.94 0.75
C LEU A 387 4.89 -3.75 -0.39
N THR A 388 4.14 -3.11 -1.29
CA THR A 388 3.62 -3.77 -2.50
C THR A 388 4.76 -4.28 -3.38
N HIS A 389 5.76 -3.45 -3.68
CA HIS A 389 6.93 -3.90 -4.45
C HIS A 389 7.64 -5.07 -3.77
N ILE A 390 7.97 -4.92 -2.49
CA ILE A 390 8.68 -5.96 -1.73
C ILE A 390 7.85 -7.27 -1.71
N ALA A 391 6.53 -7.20 -1.54
CA ALA A 391 5.66 -8.37 -1.53
C ALA A 391 5.70 -9.13 -2.86
N TYR A 392 5.61 -8.45 -4.00
CA TYR A 392 5.71 -9.12 -5.31
C TYR A 392 7.12 -9.58 -5.64
N TYR A 393 8.16 -8.85 -5.23
CA TYR A 393 9.54 -9.28 -5.39
C TYR A 393 9.83 -10.60 -4.66
N TYR A 394 9.22 -10.82 -3.49
CA TYR A 394 9.35 -12.08 -2.76
C TYR A 394 8.40 -13.17 -3.26
N LYS A 395 7.15 -12.82 -3.58
CA LYS A 395 6.13 -13.76 -4.04
C LYS A 395 6.37 -14.28 -5.46
N GLY A 396 6.81 -13.40 -6.36
CA GLY A 396 6.75 -13.57 -7.80
C GLY A 396 5.32 -13.44 -8.35
N LEU A 397 5.21 -13.49 -9.69
CA LEU A 397 3.93 -13.44 -10.40
C LEU A 397 3.31 -14.83 -10.58
N THR A 398 1.99 -14.92 -10.47
CA THR A 398 1.22 -16.12 -10.83
C THR A 398 1.20 -16.34 -12.35
N ASP A 399 0.88 -17.55 -12.81
CA ASP A 399 0.80 -17.86 -14.24
C ASP A 399 -0.22 -16.94 -14.96
N THR A 400 -1.34 -16.61 -14.30
CA THR A 400 -2.34 -15.68 -14.82
C THR A 400 -1.78 -14.27 -14.99
N GLN A 401 -1.05 -13.77 -14.00
CA GLN A 401 -0.43 -12.44 -14.05
C GLN A 401 0.70 -12.38 -15.09
N MET A 402 1.49 -13.46 -15.20
CA MET A 402 2.50 -13.59 -16.26
C MET A 402 1.83 -13.53 -17.64
N TYR A 403 0.76 -14.29 -17.84
CA TYR A 403 0.01 -14.25 -19.10
C TYR A 403 -0.50 -12.84 -19.41
N GLN A 404 -1.06 -12.12 -18.42
CA GLN A 404 -1.49 -10.73 -18.59
C GLN A 404 -0.35 -9.79 -19.02
N CYS A 405 0.84 -9.94 -18.43
CA CYS A 405 2.01 -9.15 -18.83
C CYS A 405 2.38 -9.40 -20.30
N PHE A 406 2.46 -10.66 -20.72
CA PHE A 406 2.83 -11.01 -22.09
C PHE A 406 1.74 -10.64 -23.11
N ASP A 407 0.47 -10.78 -22.75
CA ASP A 407 -0.66 -10.40 -23.60
C ASP A 407 -0.64 -8.89 -23.86
N ARG A 408 -0.53 -8.08 -22.80
CA ARG A 408 -0.38 -6.62 -22.92
C ARG A 408 0.88 -6.23 -23.68
N LEU A 409 2.02 -6.88 -23.39
CA LEU A 409 3.26 -6.65 -24.12
C LEU A 409 3.04 -6.86 -25.63
N SER A 410 2.33 -7.91 -26.03
CA SER A 410 2.06 -8.21 -27.44
C SER A 410 1.04 -7.26 -28.10
N GLN A 411 0.03 -6.81 -27.37
CA GLN A 411 -1.12 -6.07 -27.93
C GLN A 411 -0.99 -4.55 -27.80
N ASN A 412 -0.34 -4.05 -26.74
CA ASN A 412 -0.40 -2.66 -26.33
C ASN A 412 0.96 -1.93 -26.37
N GLU A 413 2.09 -2.65 -26.38
CA GLU A 413 3.41 -2.01 -26.42
C GLU A 413 3.87 -1.75 -27.86
N SER A 414 4.50 -0.59 -28.08
CA SER A 414 4.97 -0.17 -29.40
C SER A 414 6.21 -0.95 -29.86
N ASP A 415 7.03 -1.40 -28.90
CA ASP A 415 8.27 -2.17 -29.10
C ASP A 415 8.41 -3.28 -28.03
N PRO A 416 7.70 -4.40 -28.20
CA PRO A 416 7.76 -5.52 -27.25
C PRO A 416 9.10 -6.25 -27.24
N GLU A 417 9.83 -6.25 -28.37
CA GLU A 417 11.13 -6.91 -28.49
C GLU A 417 12.15 -6.26 -27.57
N MET A 418 12.22 -4.92 -27.55
CA MET A 418 13.11 -4.18 -26.66
C MET A 418 12.82 -4.37 -25.17
N ILE A 419 11.54 -4.36 -24.77
CA ILE A 419 11.15 -4.56 -23.36
C ILE A 419 11.51 -5.99 -22.93
N TYR A 420 11.22 -6.97 -23.79
CA TYR A 420 11.56 -8.36 -23.53
C TYR A 420 13.07 -8.60 -23.44
N ASP A 421 13.85 -7.97 -24.32
CA ASP A 421 15.32 -8.02 -24.30
C ASP A 421 15.88 -7.49 -22.96
N GLN A 422 15.25 -6.48 -22.37
CA GLN A 422 15.63 -6.01 -21.03
C GLN A 422 15.33 -7.06 -19.96
N TRP A 423 14.14 -7.67 -19.99
CA TRP A 423 13.76 -8.70 -19.02
C TRP A 423 14.75 -9.87 -19.07
N ILE A 424 15.05 -10.38 -20.27
CA ILE A 424 15.89 -11.55 -20.45
C ILE A 424 17.39 -11.26 -20.24
N SER A 425 17.85 -10.02 -20.43
CA SER A 425 19.28 -9.67 -20.23
C SER A 425 19.77 -9.78 -18.80
N LEU A 426 18.85 -9.81 -17.82
CA LEU A 426 19.17 -10.05 -16.40
C LEU A 426 19.18 -11.54 -16.03
N GLU A 427 18.78 -12.42 -16.95
CA GLU A 427 18.88 -13.87 -16.78
C GLU A 427 20.25 -14.33 -17.30
N GLU A 428 20.94 -15.17 -16.53
CA GLU A 428 22.30 -15.65 -16.88
C GLU A 428 22.36 -16.31 -18.27
N GLU A 429 23.57 -16.43 -18.84
CA GLU A 429 23.85 -17.24 -20.04
C GLU A 429 23.69 -18.75 -19.78
N ASN A 430 22.56 -19.17 -19.22
CA ASN A 430 22.20 -20.57 -19.12
C ASN A 430 21.83 -21.09 -20.51
N ASP A 431 22.54 -22.11 -21.00
CA ASP A 431 22.28 -22.76 -22.30
C ASP A 431 20.83 -23.29 -22.42
N THR A 432 20.18 -23.53 -21.27
CA THR A 432 18.79 -23.99 -21.14
C THR A 432 17.73 -22.96 -21.61
N ILE A 433 18.11 -21.69 -21.80
CA ILE A 433 17.18 -20.57 -22.10
C ILE A 433 17.18 -20.20 -23.59
N SER A 434 17.98 -20.89 -24.43
CA SER A 434 18.16 -20.57 -25.87
C SER A 434 16.86 -20.47 -26.69
N SER A 435 15.80 -21.19 -26.31
CA SER A 435 14.50 -21.14 -26.97
C SER A 435 13.67 -19.89 -26.63
N ILE A 436 13.97 -19.21 -25.52
CA ILE A 436 13.26 -17.99 -25.07
C ILE A 436 14.13 -16.73 -25.11
N LYS A 437 15.37 -16.78 -25.63
CA LYS A 437 16.25 -15.59 -25.72
C LYS A 437 15.72 -14.45 -26.60
N GLN A 438 14.77 -14.73 -27.49
CA GLN A 438 14.26 -13.75 -28.44
C GLN A 438 12.74 -13.69 -28.35
N TRP A 439 12.18 -12.48 -28.34
CA TRP A 439 10.73 -12.24 -28.33
C TRP A 439 9.98 -13.05 -29.41
N LYS A 440 10.54 -13.13 -30.62
CA LYS A 440 9.92 -13.82 -31.77
C LYS A 440 9.79 -15.33 -31.60
N ARG A 441 10.47 -15.93 -30.62
CA ARG A 441 10.42 -17.37 -30.32
C ARG A 441 9.44 -17.71 -29.20
N ILE A 442 8.79 -16.70 -28.62
CA ILE A 442 7.83 -16.88 -27.54
C ILE A 442 6.48 -17.27 -28.12
N ASN A 443 5.99 -18.44 -27.75
CA ASN A 443 4.65 -18.90 -28.10
C ASN A 443 3.85 -19.20 -26.83
N LEU A 444 3.00 -18.26 -26.41
CA LEU A 444 2.16 -18.43 -25.21
C LEU A 444 1.14 -19.58 -25.32
N LYS A 445 0.87 -20.06 -26.54
CA LYS A 445 0.01 -21.25 -26.77
C LYS A 445 0.75 -22.56 -26.53
N ASP A 446 2.08 -22.55 -26.57
CA ASP A 446 2.90 -23.70 -26.18
C ASP A 446 2.88 -23.83 -24.65
N TYR A 447 2.05 -24.75 -24.16
CA TYR A 447 1.91 -25.01 -22.74
C TYR A 447 3.23 -25.42 -22.09
N GLN A 448 4.07 -26.19 -22.80
CA GLN A 448 5.31 -26.72 -22.25
C GLN A 448 6.37 -25.63 -22.14
N GLN A 449 6.59 -24.86 -23.21
CA GLN A 449 7.50 -23.70 -23.18
C GLN A 449 7.08 -22.71 -22.08
N ARG A 450 5.78 -22.46 -21.96
CA ARG A 450 5.22 -21.53 -20.98
C ARG A 450 5.43 -21.99 -19.53
N THR A 451 4.99 -23.20 -19.19
CA THR A 451 4.93 -23.67 -17.80
C THR A 451 6.24 -24.24 -17.27
N GLN A 452 7.10 -24.79 -18.15
CA GLN A 452 8.35 -25.43 -17.73
C GLN A 452 9.57 -24.52 -17.86
N LEU A 453 9.51 -23.47 -18.70
CA LEU A 453 10.66 -22.62 -18.99
C LEU A 453 10.35 -21.13 -18.80
N LEU A 454 9.49 -20.55 -19.63
CA LEU A 454 9.27 -19.10 -19.69
C LEU A 454 8.80 -18.50 -18.37
N PHE A 455 7.71 -19.02 -17.80
CA PHE A 455 7.15 -18.47 -16.56
C PHE A 455 8.04 -18.74 -15.34
N PRO A 456 8.58 -19.97 -15.13
CA PRO A 456 9.54 -20.22 -14.05
C PRO A 456 10.75 -19.29 -14.07
N THR A 457 11.33 -19.01 -15.25
CA THR A 457 12.48 -18.11 -15.39
C THR A 457 12.13 -16.66 -15.03
N LEU A 458 11.02 -16.13 -15.55
CA LEU A 458 10.75 -14.69 -15.50
C LEU A 458 9.86 -14.23 -14.35
N ARG A 459 9.17 -15.13 -13.63
CA ARG A 459 8.17 -14.71 -12.62
C ARG A 459 8.72 -13.98 -11.41
N TYR A 460 10.02 -14.14 -11.12
CA TYR A 460 10.74 -13.46 -10.03
C TYR A 460 11.62 -12.31 -10.53
N ASN A 461 11.63 -12.06 -11.85
CA ASN A 461 12.42 -11.01 -12.46
C ASN A 461 11.82 -9.64 -12.09
N MET A 462 12.62 -8.78 -11.45
CA MET A 462 12.16 -7.49 -10.95
C MET A 462 11.59 -6.60 -12.06
N LEU A 463 12.10 -6.67 -13.29
CA LEU A 463 11.61 -5.83 -14.39
C LEU A 463 10.21 -6.27 -14.86
N VAL A 464 9.96 -7.58 -14.90
CA VAL A 464 8.64 -8.14 -15.22
C VAL A 464 7.63 -7.80 -14.13
N ILE A 465 8.04 -7.92 -12.86
CA ILE A 465 7.21 -7.53 -11.71
C ILE A 465 6.91 -6.03 -11.75
N ASN A 466 7.91 -5.18 -12.02
CA ASN A 466 7.71 -3.75 -12.16
C ASN A 466 6.76 -3.42 -13.31
N TYR A 467 6.86 -4.12 -14.44
CA TYR A 467 5.91 -4.00 -15.53
C TYR A 467 4.48 -4.34 -15.08
N PHE A 468 4.31 -5.47 -14.37
CA PHE A 468 3.00 -5.85 -13.81
C PHE A 468 2.43 -4.76 -12.89
N LEU A 469 3.23 -4.30 -11.93
CA LEU A 469 2.82 -3.29 -10.95
C LEU A 469 2.48 -1.95 -11.59
N ASN A 470 3.28 -1.51 -12.58
CA ASN A 470 3.11 -0.24 -13.28
C ASN A 470 1.88 -0.18 -14.18
N HIS A 471 1.36 -1.34 -14.62
CA HIS A 471 0.29 -1.39 -15.62
C HIS A 471 -1.02 -1.97 -15.08
N PHE A 472 -0.98 -2.83 -14.07
CA PHE A 472 -2.15 -3.55 -13.57
C PHE A 472 -2.48 -3.27 -12.10
N VAL A 473 -1.53 -2.78 -11.30
CA VAL A 473 -1.75 -2.55 -9.85
C VAL A 473 -1.87 -1.07 -9.52
N PHE A 474 -0.78 -0.31 -9.59
CA PHE A 474 -0.79 1.07 -9.12
C PHE A 474 -1.74 2.01 -9.87
N PRO A 475 -1.89 1.93 -11.21
CA PRO A 475 -2.83 2.78 -11.92
C PRO A 475 -4.29 2.60 -11.49
N LEU A 476 -4.63 1.44 -10.92
CA LEU A 476 -5.98 1.09 -10.45
C LEU A 476 -6.12 1.32 -8.94
N GLU A 477 -5.17 0.85 -8.14
CA GLU A 477 -5.32 0.80 -6.67
C GLU A 477 -4.54 1.88 -5.90
N ALA A 478 -3.47 2.47 -6.45
CA ALA A 478 -2.71 3.53 -5.77
C ALA A 478 -3.42 4.88 -5.91
N LYS A 479 -4.53 5.01 -5.20
CA LYS A 479 -5.47 6.12 -5.31
C LYS A 479 -5.78 6.72 -3.94
N GLN A 480 -6.19 7.97 -3.98
CA GLN A 480 -6.63 8.72 -2.80
C GLN A 480 -7.99 9.35 -3.05
N PHE A 481 -8.64 9.80 -1.98
CA PHE A 481 -9.95 10.42 -2.01
C PHE A 481 -9.85 11.79 -1.35
N PRO A 482 -10.72 12.75 -1.70
CA PRO A 482 -10.65 14.10 -1.15
C PRO A 482 -10.93 14.11 0.35
N HIS A 483 -11.91 13.32 0.80
CA HIS A 483 -12.35 13.31 2.19
C HIS A 483 -12.56 11.88 2.71
N LYS A 484 -12.66 11.76 4.03
CA LYS A 484 -12.97 10.53 4.73
C LYS A 484 -13.87 10.76 5.95
N LEU A 485 -14.62 9.73 6.33
CA LEU A 485 -15.23 9.62 7.65
C LEU A 485 -14.49 8.54 8.45
N ILE A 486 -14.21 8.80 9.72
CA ILE A 486 -13.41 7.93 10.58
C ILE A 486 -14.22 7.48 11.79
N ALA A 487 -14.11 6.22 12.18
CA ALA A 487 -14.58 5.69 13.46
C ALA A 487 -13.53 4.78 14.10
N SER A 488 -13.41 4.81 15.43
CA SER A 488 -12.37 4.09 16.18
C SER A 488 -12.90 3.56 17.52
N ALA A 489 -12.03 2.93 18.32
CA ALA A 489 -12.36 2.48 19.68
C ALA A 489 -12.93 3.60 20.59
N TRP A 490 -12.56 4.86 20.35
CA TRP A 490 -13.11 6.00 21.09
C TRP A 490 -14.63 6.11 20.95
N ASP A 491 -15.17 5.83 19.77
CA ASP A 491 -16.61 5.91 19.47
C ASP A 491 -17.42 4.84 20.19
N LEU A 492 -16.86 3.64 20.35
CA LEU A 492 -17.48 2.55 21.12
C LEU A 492 -17.71 2.95 22.58
N SER A 493 -16.83 3.80 23.12
CA SER A 493 -16.75 4.16 24.54
C SER A 493 -17.46 5.46 24.94
N SER A 494 -18.24 6.08 24.06
CA SER A 494 -18.79 7.43 24.23
C SER A 494 -19.46 7.67 25.60
N SER A 495 -19.14 8.80 26.23
CA SER A 495 -19.74 9.28 27.49
C SER A 495 -21.22 9.67 27.37
N SER A 496 -21.77 9.76 26.15
CA SER A 496 -23.17 10.10 25.91
C SER A 496 -24.17 8.99 26.25
N ARG A 497 -23.69 7.80 26.64
CA ARG A 497 -24.52 6.62 26.95
C ARG A 497 -25.01 6.67 28.40
N GLU A 498 -26.27 6.27 28.61
CA GLU A 498 -26.87 6.20 29.94
C GLU A 498 -26.48 4.92 30.69
N LYS A 499 -26.37 3.81 29.96
CA LYS A 499 -25.98 2.50 30.50
C LYS A 499 -24.46 2.36 30.50
N ILE A 500 -23.92 1.77 31.56
CA ILE A 500 -22.49 1.47 31.73
C ILE A 500 -22.05 0.42 30.68
N ILE A 501 -20.83 0.53 30.18
CA ILE A 501 -20.17 -0.53 29.39
C ILE A 501 -19.33 -1.38 30.34
N THR A 502 -19.44 -2.71 30.24
CA THR A 502 -18.54 -3.63 30.93
C THR A 502 -17.83 -4.57 29.97
N GLY A 503 -16.64 -5.03 30.34
CA GLY A 503 -15.91 -5.98 29.51
C GLY A 503 -14.84 -6.72 30.29
N PHE A 504 -14.32 -7.78 29.70
CA PHE A 504 -13.16 -8.47 30.23
C PHE A 504 -12.14 -8.83 29.16
N SER A 505 -10.89 -8.92 29.57
CA SER A 505 -9.74 -9.32 28.75
C SER A 505 -8.90 -10.36 29.48
N GLY A 506 -8.09 -11.11 28.72
CA GLY A 506 -7.09 -12.02 29.31
C GLY A 506 -5.97 -11.31 30.08
N THR A 507 -5.70 -10.05 29.72
CA THR A 507 -4.57 -9.26 30.24
C THR A 507 -4.96 -7.80 30.43
N ASN A 508 -4.21 -7.05 31.24
CA ASN A 508 -4.40 -5.60 31.45
C ASN A 508 -3.28 -4.75 30.81
N ASP A 509 -2.47 -5.32 29.91
CA ASP A 509 -1.30 -4.65 29.33
C ASP A 509 -1.65 -3.40 28.51
N THR A 510 -2.85 -3.38 27.92
CA THR A 510 -3.34 -2.26 27.11
C THR A 510 -4.03 -1.17 27.94
N GLN A 511 -4.01 -1.23 29.28
CA GLN A 511 -4.76 -0.29 30.15
C GLN A 511 -4.47 1.19 29.85
N LEU A 512 -3.24 1.53 29.45
CA LEU A 512 -2.84 2.92 29.14
C LEU A 512 -3.44 3.42 27.81
N LEU A 513 -3.77 2.50 26.91
CA LEU A 513 -4.32 2.76 25.58
C LEU A 513 -5.85 2.70 25.52
N LEU A 514 -6.51 2.39 26.65
CA LEU A 514 -7.97 2.46 26.72
C LEU A 514 -8.46 3.90 26.49
N PRO A 515 -9.60 4.11 25.80
CA PRO A 515 -10.25 5.42 25.73
C PRO A 515 -10.47 6.00 27.14
N VAL A 516 -10.37 7.32 27.31
CA VAL A 516 -10.43 7.98 28.65
C VAL A 516 -11.73 7.70 29.43
N HIS A 517 -12.79 7.28 28.74
CA HIS A 517 -14.08 6.96 29.33
C HIS A 517 -14.16 5.53 29.88
N ILE A 518 -13.18 4.67 29.62
CA ILE A 518 -13.10 3.28 30.09
C ILE A 518 -11.97 3.16 31.10
N ARG A 519 -12.22 2.43 32.19
CA ARG A 519 -11.24 2.20 33.25
C ARG A 519 -11.01 0.71 33.49
N GLN A 520 -9.75 0.33 33.72
CA GLN A 520 -9.39 -0.97 34.26
C GLN A 520 -9.76 -1.03 35.75
N CYS A 521 -10.67 -1.94 36.11
CA CYS A 521 -11.19 -2.13 37.46
C CYS A 521 -11.10 -3.62 37.86
N ASP A 522 -9.87 -4.08 38.09
CA ASP A 522 -9.60 -5.46 38.49
C ASP A 522 -10.00 -5.73 39.94
N LEU A 523 -10.59 -6.91 40.20
CA LEU A 523 -10.87 -7.37 41.57
C LEU A 523 -9.55 -7.66 42.32
N PRO A 524 -9.41 -7.29 43.60
CA PRO A 524 -8.21 -7.56 44.39
C PRO A 524 -7.80 -9.04 44.41
N GLU A 525 -8.78 -9.94 44.44
CA GLU A 525 -8.58 -11.39 44.40
C GLU A 525 -7.90 -11.85 43.10
N LEU A 526 -8.17 -11.14 41.99
CA LEU A 526 -7.62 -11.41 40.66
C LEU A 526 -6.30 -10.67 40.39
N GLN A 527 -5.83 -9.78 41.28
CA GLN A 527 -4.51 -9.15 41.10
C GLN A 527 -3.34 -10.14 41.26
N LYS A 528 -3.55 -11.24 42.02
CA LYS A 528 -2.54 -12.32 42.16
C LYS A 528 -2.30 -13.09 40.87
N THR A 529 -3.21 -12.95 39.90
CA THR A 529 -3.24 -13.73 38.66
C THR A 529 -1.96 -13.57 37.84
N ASP A 530 -1.49 -12.34 37.66
CA ASP A 530 -0.25 -12.05 36.94
C ASP A 530 0.97 -12.70 37.61
N ALA A 531 1.03 -12.65 38.94
CA ALA A 531 2.11 -13.28 39.70
C ALA A 531 2.08 -14.81 39.55
N ILE A 532 0.89 -15.43 39.51
CA ILE A 532 0.75 -16.88 39.30
C ILE A 532 1.20 -17.27 37.90
N VAL A 533 0.81 -16.51 36.88
CA VAL A 533 1.24 -16.75 35.50
C VAL A 533 2.76 -16.66 35.38
N LEU A 534 3.36 -15.59 35.91
CA LEU A 534 4.81 -15.42 35.91
C LEU A 534 5.52 -16.53 36.69
N ASN A 535 5.01 -16.93 37.84
CA ASN A 535 5.56 -18.03 38.64
C ASN A 535 5.51 -19.36 37.88
N ASN A 536 4.45 -19.62 37.11
CA ASN A 536 4.34 -20.82 36.29
C ASN A 536 5.29 -20.77 35.08
N LEU A 537 5.53 -19.60 34.50
CA LEU A 537 6.50 -19.43 33.43
C LEU A 537 7.92 -19.65 33.96
N LEU A 538 8.31 -18.98 35.04
CA LEU A 538 9.65 -18.94 35.63
C LEU A 538 10.15 -20.24 36.28
N ARG A 539 9.39 -21.33 36.17
CA ARG A 539 9.78 -22.60 36.76
C ARG A 539 11.05 -23.18 36.12
N PRO A 540 11.92 -23.86 36.89
CA PRO A 540 13.17 -24.42 36.38
C PRO A 540 12.98 -25.38 35.19
N GLU A 541 11.88 -26.13 35.16
CA GLU A 541 11.56 -27.07 34.09
C GLU A 541 11.31 -26.40 32.73
N ASN A 542 11.07 -25.08 32.74
CA ASN A 542 10.88 -24.24 31.56
C ASN A 542 12.14 -23.47 31.17
N ASP A 543 13.24 -23.53 31.94
CA ASP A 543 14.51 -22.84 31.66
C ASP A 543 15.32 -23.54 30.55
N TYR A 544 14.64 -23.76 29.42
CA TYR A 544 15.18 -24.30 28.19
C TYR A 544 14.97 -23.27 27.09
N TYR A 545 16.08 -22.82 26.51
CA TYR A 545 16.10 -21.87 25.40
C TYR A 545 17.04 -22.34 24.30
N GLN A 546 16.55 -22.31 23.06
CA GLN A 546 17.33 -22.59 21.87
C GLN A 546 17.09 -21.51 20.82
N TYR A 547 18.14 -21.17 20.07
CA TYR A 547 18.02 -20.28 18.92
C TYR A 547 18.54 -20.97 17.66
N LEU A 548 18.05 -20.51 16.52
CA LEU A 548 18.37 -21.06 15.21
C LEU A 548 19.38 -20.16 14.49
N LEU A 549 20.27 -20.78 13.74
CA LEU A 549 21.19 -20.07 12.83
C LEU A 549 20.41 -19.31 11.75
N ILE A 550 21.03 -18.25 11.23
CA ILE A 550 20.48 -17.39 10.17
C ILE A 550 20.04 -18.29 8.98
N SER A 551 18.82 -18.07 8.48
CA SER A 551 18.24 -18.77 7.33
C SER A 551 17.95 -20.27 7.51
N ALA A 552 17.65 -20.72 8.73
CA ALA A 552 17.18 -22.10 8.96
C ALA A 552 15.79 -22.33 8.33
N SER A 553 15.71 -23.21 7.32
CA SER A 553 14.45 -23.68 6.74
C SER A 553 13.58 -24.36 7.80
N PHE A 554 12.25 -24.28 7.68
CA PHE A 554 11.30 -24.90 8.61
C PHE A 554 11.58 -26.40 8.85
N ASP A 555 12.07 -27.13 7.85
CA ASP A 555 12.52 -28.53 7.94
C ASP A 555 13.64 -28.74 8.98
N LYS A 556 14.62 -27.83 9.04
CA LYS A 556 15.73 -27.90 10.02
C LYS A 556 15.21 -27.62 11.43
N ILE A 557 14.28 -26.68 11.54
CA ILE A 557 13.64 -26.30 12.81
C ILE A 557 12.87 -27.49 13.38
N LEU A 558 12.00 -28.11 12.56
CA LEU A 558 11.22 -29.29 12.96
C LEU A 558 12.12 -30.45 13.38
N LYS A 559 13.19 -30.73 12.63
CA LYS A 559 14.15 -31.80 13.01
C LYS A 559 14.76 -31.56 14.38
N GLN A 560 15.13 -30.32 14.71
CA GLN A 560 15.66 -29.99 16.04
C GLN A 560 14.61 -30.14 17.14
N ILE A 561 13.35 -29.72 16.89
CA ILE A 561 12.26 -29.87 17.85
C ILE A 561 11.91 -31.34 18.11
N VAL A 562 11.85 -32.17 17.06
CA VAL A 562 11.51 -33.60 17.15
C VAL A 562 12.57 -34.39 17.90
N ILE A 563 13.86 -34.08 17.69
CA ILE A 563 14.98 -34.77 18.35
C ILE A 563 15.20 -34.26 19.78
N ASN A 564 14.55 -33.15 20.17
CA ASN A 564 14.74 -32.55 21.49
C ASN A 564 14.43 -33.53 22.63
N LYS A 565 15.25 -33.46 23.68
CA LYS A 565 15.03 -34.16 24.95
C LYS A 565 14.92 -33.11 26.05
N PRO A 566 13.77 -32.96 26.73
CA PRO A 566 12.55 -33.80 26.68
C PRO A 566 11.67 -33.63 25.41
N LYS A 567 10.85 -34.66 25.13
CA LYS A 567 9.96 -34.75 23.94
C LYS A 567 8.99 -33.56 23.88
N ILE A 568 8.86 -32.97 22.70
CA ILE A 568 7.90 -31.87 22.42
C ILE A 568 6.72 -32.42 21.63
N GLN A 569 5.50 -32.12 22.07
CA GLN A 569 4.25 -32.57 21.42
C GLN A 569 3.37 -31.41 20.95
N VAL A 570 3.66 -30.20 21.40
CA VAL A 570 2.92 -28.99 21.02
C VAL A 570 3.91 -27.95 20.50
N ILE A 571 3.60 -27.30 19.38
CA ILE A 571 4.29 -26.11 18.89
C ILE A 571 3.31 -24.96 19.01
N LEU A 572 3.66 -23.95 19.82
CA LEU A 572 2.97 -22.68 19.95
C LEU A 572 3.73 -21.64 19.13
N ASP A 573 3.33 -21.44 17.88
CA ASP A 573 4.03 -20.59 16.92
C ASP A 573 3.62 -19.11 17.00
N VAL A 574 3.87 -18.49 18.16
CA VAL A 574 3.55 -17.07 18.44
C VAL A 574 4.53 -16.11 17.76
N GLY A 575 5.78 -16.54 17.60
CA GLY A 575 6.85 -15.76 16.97
C GLY A 575 6.89 -15.83 15.44
N ALA A 576 5.97 -16.60 14.83
CA ALA A 576 5.94 -16.92 13.41
C ALA A 576 7.33 -17.38 12.92
N LEU A 577 7.89 -18.41 13.56
CA LEU A 577 9.23 -18.90 13.27
C LEU A 577 9.26 -19.77 11.99
N PHE A 578 8.14 -20.42 11.67
CA PHE A 578 8.01 -21.30 10.51
C PHE A 578 7.50 -20.55 9.28
N VAL A 579 8.09 -19.41 8.90
CA VAL A 579 7.57 -18.52 7.83
C VAL A 579 7.38 -19.24 6.49
N ASP A 580 8.27 -20.17 6.15
CA ASP A 580 8.38 -20.75 4.81
C ASP A 580 7.47 -21.96 4.54
N GLY A 581 6.56 -22.34 5.43
CA GLY A 581 5.66 -23.50 5.23
C GLY A 581 4.24 -23.24 5.73
N THR A 582 3.21 -23.83 5.12
CA THR A 582 1.82 -23.72 5.61
C THR A 582 1.60 -24.55 6.87
N ASN A 583 0.56 -24.26 7.66
CA ASN A 583 0.21 -25.04 8.86
C ASN A 583 0.10 -26.55 8.54
N ARG A 584 -0.53 -26.86 7.40
CA ARG A 584 -0.65 -28.23 6.89
C ARG A 584 0.71 -28.85 6.56
N GLN A 585 1.56 -28.15 5.81
CA GLN A 585 2.90 -28.64 5.46
C GLN A 585 3.74 -28.94 6.70
N ILE A 586 3.67 -28.06 7.71
CA ILE A 586 4.38 -28.22 8.98
C ILE A 586 3.84 -29.44 9.74
N ALA A 587 2.52 -29.58 9.86
CA ALA A 587 1.88 -30.70 10.54
C ALA A 587 2.20 -32.05 9.89
N VAL A 588 2.08 -32.15 8.56
CA VAL A 588 2.43 -33.36 7.79
C VAL A 588 3.89 -33.71 7.99
N LYS A 589 4.79 -32.73 7.84
CA LYS A 589 6.23 -32.96 7.99
C LYS A 589 6.61 -33.36 9.41
N TRP A 590 5.97 -32.76 10.42
CA TRP A 590 6.20 -33.12 11.81
C TRP A 590 5.71 -34.55 12.08
N LEU A 591 4.57 -34.95 11.52
CA LEU A 591 4.10 -36.32 11.58
C LEU A 591 5.13 -37.28 10.98
N ASP A 592 5.62 -37.02 9.76
CA ASP A 592 6.63 -37.84 9.07
C ASP A 592 7.92 -38.03 9.89
N LEU A 593 8.36 -36.99 10.59
CA LEU A 593 9.55 -37.02 11.45
C LEU A 593 9.32 -37.72 12.80
N SER A 594 8.07 -37.87 13.23
CA SER A 594 7.70 -38.43 14.54
C SER A 594 7.66 -39.97 14.53
N ASP A 595 7.95 -40.58 15.68
CA ASP A 595 7.91 -42.04 15.87
C ASP A 595 6.51 -42.61 15.57
N LYS A 596 6.46 -43.55 14.62
CA LYS A 596 5.24 -44.22 14.15
C LYS A 596 4.57 -45.09 15.21
N THR A 597 5.28 -45.49 16.26
CA THR A 597 4.71 -46.30 17.34
C THR A 597 3.96 -45.46 18.36
N GLN A 598 4.34 -44.18 18.50
CA GLN A 598 3.83 -43.27 19.52
C GLN A 598 2.85 -42.22 18.98
N ILE A 599 3.08 -41.73 17.75
CA ILE A 599 2.30 -40.62 17.17
C ILE A 599 1.63 -41.09 15.88
N ASP A 600 0.32 -40.98 15.82
CA ASP A 600 -0.50 -41.34 14.65
C ASP A 600 -1.04 -40.12 13.91
N TYR A 601 -1.18 -38.99 14.61
CA TYR A 601 -1.94 -37.84 14.13
C TYR A 601 -1.20 -36.52 14.34
N ALA A 602 -1.38 -35.59 13.42
CA ALA A 602 -0.97 -34.19 13.56
C ALA A 602 -2.16 -33.25 13.43
N VAL A 603 -2.40 -32.44 14.46
CA VAL A 603 -3.51 -31.50 14.57
C VAL A 603 -3.03 -30.09 14.22
N TYR A 604 -3.78 -29.38 13.40
CA TYR A 604 -3.44 -28.04 12.92
C TYR A 604 -4.71 -27.26 12.53
N PHE A 605 -4.56 -25.95 12.31
CA PHE A 605 -5.65 -25.10 11.82
C PHE A 605 -5.53 -24.84 10.31
N GLU A 606 -6.68 -24.88 9.63
CA GLU A 606 -6.84 -24.51 8.22
C GLU A 606 -8.21 -23.85 8.06
N SER A 607 -8.24 -22.62 7.50
CA SER A 607 -9.47 -21.84 7.30
C SER A 607 -10.36 -21.73 8.55
N ASP A 608 -9.79 -21.24 9.67
CA ASP A 608 -10.46 -21.08 10.99
C ASP A 608 -11.03 -22.37 11.62
N SER A 609 -10.71 -23.54 11.05
CA SER A 609 -11.20 -24.84 11.52
C SER A 609 -10.05 -25.76 11.93
N ILE A 610 -10.33 -26.64 12.90
CA ILE A 610 -9.35 -27.61 13.41
C ILE A 610 -9.38 -28.88 12.57
N PHE A 611 -8.25 -29.19 11.94
CA PHE A 611 -8.04 -30.39 11.15
C PHE A 611 -7.04 -31.32 11.79
N VAL A 612 -7.13 -32.60 11.44
CA VAL A 612 -6.15 -33.63 11.74
C VAL A 612 -5.67 -34.30 10.47
N CYS A 613 -4.36 -34.52 10.37
CA CYS A 613 -3.72 -35.36 9.36
C CYS A 613 -3.32 -36.71 9.98
N ASP A 614 -3.65 -37.81 9.31
CA ASP A 614 -3.20 -39.16 9.69
C ASP A 614 -1.96 -39.62 8.90
N ARG A 615 -1.49 -40.84 9.16
CA ARG A 615 -0.33 -41.46 8.50
C ARG A 615 -0.59 -41.85 7.03
N GLN A 616 -1.83 -41.77 6.56
CA GLN A 616 -2.26 -41.99 5.18
C GLN A 616 -2.43 -40.66 4.43
N TYR A 617 -2.01 -39.54 5.04
CA TYR A 617 -2.15 -38.18 4.51
C TYR A 617 -3.61 -37.78 4.25
N GLN A 618 -4.56 -38.40 4.95
CA GLN A 618 -5.96 -38.01 4.94
C GLN A 618 -6.22 -36.93 5.97
N HIS A 619 -7.16 -36.04 5.64
CA HIS A 619 -7.48 -34.85 6.43
C HIS A 619 -8.94 -34.89 6.88
N HIS A 620 -9.14 -34.78 8.20
CA HIS A 620 -10.47 -34.86 8.82
C HIS A 620 -10.68 -33.72 9.79
N ALA A 621 -11.94 -33.33 10.01
CA ALA A 621 -12.29 -32.42 11.09
C ALA A 621 -11.96 -33.09 12.44
N PHE A 622 -11.27 -32.37 13.33
CA PHE A 622 -10.74 -32.94 14.57
C PHE A 622 -11.81 -33.56 15.45
N LEU A 623 -12.93 -32.84 15.69
CA LEU A 623 -14.02 -33.26 16.58
C LEU A 623 -14.74 -34.54 16.15
N THR A 624 -14.69 -34.89 14.86
CA THR A 624 -15.35 -36.09 14.31
C THR A 624 -14.36 -37.22 14.05
N SER A 625 -13.08 -37.01 14.36
CA SER A 625 -12.01 -37.97 14.08
C SER A 625 -11.65 -38.80 15.32
N PRO A 626 -11.09 -40.01 15.18
CA PRO A 626 -10.58 -40.78 16.31
C PRO A 626 -9.50 -40.04 17.14
N ALA A 627 -8.86 -39.02 16.55
CA ALA A 627 -7.82 -38.24 17.21
C ALA A 627 -8.35 -37.41 18.40
N SER A 628 -9.64 -37.04 18.42
CA SER A 628 -10.23 -36.31 19.55
C SER A 628 -10.32 -37.15 20.82
N GLU A 629 -10.34 -38.48 20.69
CA GLU A 629 -10.36 -39.43 21.81
C GLU A 629 -8.97 -39.97 22.16
N ARG A 630 -7.98 -39.81 21.26
CA ARG A 630 -6.61 -40.33 21.40
C ARG A 630 -5.56 -39.21 21.39
N ILE A 631 -5.78 -38.19 22.22
CA ILE A 631 -4.95 -36.99 22.30
C ILE A 631 -3.48 -37.32 22.61
N ASP A 632 -3.21 -38.39 23.35
CA ASP A 632 -1.88 -38.90 23.70
C ASP A 632 -1.05 -39.31 22.46
N ARG A 633 -1.71 -39.70 21.36
CA ARG A 633 -1.08 -40.09 20.08
C ARG A 633 -1.04 -38.96 19.06
N CYS A 634 -1.30 -37.73 19.48
CA CYS A 634 -1.34 -36.54 18.63
C CYS A 634 -0.14 -35.61 18.88
N VAL A 635 0.30 -34.92 17.83
CA VAL A 635 1.10 -33.68 17.92
C VAL A 635 0.27 -32.49 17.47
N PHE A 636 0.53 -31.30 18.03
CA PHE A 636 -0.30 -30.11 17.83
C PHE A 636 0.53 -28.94 17.32
N TYR A 637 0.28 -28.49 16.09
CA TYR A 637 0.83 -27.25 15.57
C TYR A 637 -0.22 -26.14 15.68
N LEU A 638 0.07 -25.15 16.53
CA LEU A 638 -0.84 -24.09 16.94
C LEU A 638 -0.21 -22.74 16.61
N ASP A 639 -0.70 -22.08 15.56
CA ASP A 639 -0.31 -20.69 15.28
C ASP A 639 -1.00 -19.72 16.24
N GLU A 640 -0.80 -18.41 16.09
CA GLU A 640 -1.34 -17.45 17.04
C GLU A 640 -2.83 -17.12 16.85
N ILE A 641 -3.25 -16.88 15.61
CA ILE A 641 -4.58 -16.34 15.30
C ILE A 641 -5.68 -17.35 15.52
N HIS A 642 -5.53 -18.55 14.95
CA HIS A 642 -6.63 -19.50 14.84
C HIS A 642 -6.94 -20.19 16.18
N THR A 643 -6.07 -19.99 17.16
CA THR A 643 -6.06 -20.64 18.45
C THR A 643 -6.56 -19.71 19.58
N ARG A 644 -6.93 -18.46 19.25
CA ARG A 644 -7.67 -17.58 20.18
C ARG A 644 -9.08 -18.13 20.37
N GLY A 645 -9.50 -18.28 21.63
CA GLY A 645 -10.82 -18.84 21.97
C GLY A 645 -10.94 -20.37 21.88
N THR A 646 -9.91 -21.09 21.45
CA THR A 646 -9.93 -22.57 21.38
C THR A 646 -9.32 -23.20 22.63
N ASP A 647 -9.93 -24.30 23.12
CA ASP A 647 -9.49 -25.00 24.32
C ASP A 647 -9.19 -26.48 24.00
N PHE A 648 -7.92 -26.87 24.09
CA PHE A 648 -7.48 -28.27 23.96
C PHE A 648 -7.22 -28.88 25.34
N LYS A 649 -7.82 -30.05 25.59
CA LYS A 649 -7.56 -30.84 26.79
C LYS A 649 -6.36 -31.77 26.56
N PHE A 650 -5.15 -31.20 26.55
CA PHE A 650 -3.92 -32.00 26.39
C PHE A 650 -3.79 -33.03 27.52
N SER A 651 -3.29 -34.22 27.19
CA SER A 651 -2.92 -35.21 28.20
C SER A 651 -1.82 -34.68 29.10
N ASN A 652 -1.71 -35.24 30.31
CA ASN A 652 -0.61 -34.91 31.22
C ASN A 652 0.77 -35.11 30.57
N GLU A 653 1.76 -34.39 31.09
CA GLU A 653 3.18 -34.44 30.70
C GLU A 653 3.54 -33.87 29.32
N PHE A 654 2.60 -33.18 28.67
CA PHE A 654 2.87 -32.51 27.40
C PHE A 654 3.84 -31.32 27.59
N ARG A 655 4.79 -31.21 26.66
CA ARG A 655 5.69 -30.06 26.55
C ARG A 655 5.48 -29.30 25.24
N ALA A 656 5.47 -27.97 25.34
CA ALA A 656 5.32 -27.08 24.21
C ALA A 656 6.62 -26.37 23.82
N ALA A 657 6.92 -26.30 22.52
CA ALA A 657 7.86 -25.35 21.96
C ALA A 657 7.14 -24.01 21.72
N VAL A 658 7.55 -22.97 22.45
CA VAL A 658 7.03 -21.61 22.30
C VAL A 658 8.00 -20.83 21.41
N THR A 659 7.54 -20.36 20.26
CA THR A 659 8.38 -19.58 19.36
C THR A 659 8.37 -18.09 19.72
N LEU A 660 9.54 -17.46 19.63
CA LEU A 660 9.78 -16.04 19.92
C LEU A 660 10.08 -15.30 18.61
N GLY A 661 9.36 -14.22 18.35
CA GLY A 661 9.47 -13.41 17.14
C GLY A 661 9.72 -11.94 17.46
N ASN A 662 10.34 -11.21 16.55
CA ASN A 662 10.61 -9.79 16.74
C ASN A 662 9.32 -9.01 17.08
N GLY A 663 9.37 -8.19 18.14
CA GLY A 663 8.23 -7.41 18.63
C GLY A 663 7.17 -8.21 19.41
N LEU A 664 7.45 -9.46 19.82
CA LEU A 664 6.54 -10.24 20.66
C LEU A 664 6.34 -9.54 22.02
N THR A 665 5.07 -9.33 22.39
CA THR A 665 4.64 -8.67 23.64
C THR A 665 4.27 -9.68 24.72
N LYS A 666 4.21 -9.19 25.97
CA LYS A 666 3.94 -9.99 27.17
C LYS A 666 2.60 -10.69 27.09
N ASP A 667 1.55 -9.95 26.76
CA ASP A 667 0.20 -10.47 26.60
C ASP A 667 0.15 -11.62 25.59
N ARG A 668 0.74 -11.46 24.40
CA ARG A 668 0.76 -12.49 23.35
C ARG A 668 1.52 -13.74 23.80
N LEU A 669 2.69 -13.56 24.43
CA LEU A 669 3.46 -14.69 24.97
C LEU A 669 2.66 -15.43 26.05
N VAL A 670 2.12 -14.70 27.02
CA VAL A 670 1.34 -15.26 28.15
C VAL A 670 0.12 -15.99 27.64
N GLN A 671 -0.67 -15.37 26.76
CA GLN A 671 -1.89 -15.96 26.21
C GLN A 671 -1.58 -17.27 25.48
N ALA A 672 -0.48 -17.34 24.72
CA ALA A 672 -0.08 -18.56 24.06
C ALA A 672 0.39 -19.65 25.04
N CYS A 673 1.26 -19.31 26.00
CA CYS A 673 1.74 -20.25 27.02
C CYS A 673 0.59 -20.84 27.85
N MET A 674 -0.40 -20.01 28.20
CA MET A 674 -1.55 -20.41 29.02
C MET A 674 -2.55 -21.32 28.29
N ARG A 675 -2.37 -21.59 26.98
CA ARG A 675 -3.07 -22.67 26.26
C ARG A 675 -2.65 -24.05 26.75
N MET A 676 -1.45 -24.19 27.30
CA MET A 676 -1.04 -25.38 28.05
C MET A 676 -1.74 -25.40 29.40
N ARG A 677 -3.02 -25.81 29.43
CA ARG A 677 -3.84 -25.84 30.65
C ARG A 677 -3.14 -26.63 31.75
N LYS A 678 -3.15 -26.14 32.99
CA LYS A 678 -2.39 -26.73 34.11
C LYS A 678 -0.86 -26.59 33.94
N LEU A 679 -0.40 -25.57 33.20
CA LEU A 679 1.00 -25.14 33.17
C LEU A 679 1.54 -24.94 34.60
N GLY A 680 2.74 -25.47 34.85
CA GLY A 680 3.30 -25.51 36.21
C GLY A 680 2.70 -26.62 37.07
N LYS A 681 2.01 -27.60 36.51
CA LYS A 681 1.69 -28.85 37.23
C LYS A 681 2.10 -30.03 36.39
N HIS A 682 1.42 -30.22 35.26
CA HIS A 682 1.60 -31.38 34.39
C HIS A 682 2.19 -31.02 33.03
N HIS A 683 2.26 -29.74 32.69
CA HIS A 683 2.79 -29.29 31.40
C HIS A 683 3.95 -28.32 31.57
N TRP A 684 4.80 -28.28 30.55
CA TRP A 684 6.04 -27.49 30.53
C TRP A 684 6.28 -26.82 29.19
N LEU A 685 7.23 -25.88 29.17
CA LEU A 685 7.57 -25.06 28.01
C LEU A 685 9.05 -25.19 27.65
N SER A 686 9.35 -24.91 26.39
CA SER A 686 10.70 -24.74 25.86
C SER A 686 10.66 -23.57 24.88
N PHE A 687 11.56 -22.60 25.01
CA PHE A 687 11.55 -21.38 24.20
C PHE A 687 12.49 -21.48 23.00
N TRP A 688 12.00 -21.07 21.84
CA TRP A 688 12.72 -21.16 20.57
C TRP A 688 12.71 -19.82 19.85
N SER A 689 13.83 -19.39 19.28
CA SER A 689 13.91 -18.08 18.63
C SER A 689 14.74 -18.10 17.35
N SER A 690 14.56 -17.07 16.52
CA SER A 690 15.48 -16.77 15.42
C SER A 690 16.76 -16.13 15.95
N ASN A 691 17.83 -16.14 15.13
CA ASN A 691 19.06 -15.43 15.45
C ASN A 691 18.83 -13.92 15.71
N GLU A 692 17.90 -13.30 14.98
CA GLU A 692 17.51 -11.90 15.17
C GLU A 692 17.04 -11.62 16.61
N VAL A 693 16.11 -12.43 17.11
CA VAL A 693 15.59 -12.29 18.48
C VAL A 693 16.66 -12.64 19.52
N HIS A 694 17.49 -13.65 19.24
CA HIS A 694 18.61 -14.00 20.09
C HIS A 694 19.56 -12.80 20.32
N GLN A 695 19.92 -12.09 19.24
CA GLN A 695 20.80 -10.92 19.34
C GLN A 695 20.15 -9.74 20.06
N GLN A 696 18.84 -9.53 19.89
CA GLN A 696 18.11 -8.51 20.65
C GLN A 696 18.18 -8.77 22.17
N ILE A 697 17.86 -10.00 22.59
CA ILE A 697 17.90 -10.39 24.01
C ILE A 697 19.33 -10.27 24.55
N ARG A 698 20.34 -10.73 23.79
CA ARG A 698 21.75 -10.65 24.19
C ARG A 698 22.24 -9.21 24.32
N THR A 699 21.86 -8.34 23.40
CA THR A 699 22.21 -6.90 23.43
C THR A 699 21.60 -6.22 24.66
N MET A 700 20.33 -6.50 24.94
CA MET A 700 19.66 -5.98 26.13
C MET A 700 20.33 -6.46 27.42
N LYS A 701 20.71 -7.75 27.50
CA LYS A 701 21.47 -8.32 28.62
C LYS A 701 22.78 -7.55 28.84
N LYS A 702 23.57 -7.33 27.78
CA LYS A 702 24.84 -6.57 27.84
C LYS A 702 24.66 -5.13 28.32
N ASN A 703 23.65 -4.42 27.81
CA ASN A 703 23.37 -3.04 28.21
C ASN A 703 23.01 -2.93 29.69
N SER A 704 22.21 -3.87 30.20
CA SER A 704 21.82 -3.89 31.63
C SER A 704 23.00 -4.14 32.58
N ILE A 705 24.00 -4.92 32.15
CA ILE A 705 25.20 -5.23 32.95
C ILE A 705 26.18 -4.06 32.95
N SER A 706 26.26 -3.28 31.87
CA SER A 706 27.17 -2.12 31.77
C SER A 706 26.88 -1.00 32.79
N LEU A 707 25.66 -0.97 33.36
CA LEU A 707 25.25 -0.04 34.42
C LEU A 707 25.67 -0.50 35.82
N ASN A 708 25.95 -1.79 36.02
CA ASN A 708 26.33 -2.38 37.31
C ASN A 708 27.79 -2.86 37.24
N GLN A 709 28.74 -2.01 37.65
CA GLN A 709 30.16 -2.34 37.62
C GLN A 709 30.54 -3.54 38.50
N LYS A 710 31.46 -4.35 37.95
CA LYS A 710 32.41 -5.27 38.62
C LYS A 710 31.84 -6.58 39.20
N GLU A 711 31.38 -7.49 38.34
CA GLU A 711 31.74 -8.92 38.51
C GLU A 711 32.13 -9.52 37.15
N LYS A 712 33.45 -9.76 37.01
CA LYS A 712 34.05 -10.50 35.91
C LYS A 712 33.94 -11.99 36.20
N SER A 713 32.80 -12.58 35.82
CA SER A 713 32.67 -13.96 35.34
C SER A 713 31.19 -14.29 35.36
N MET A 714 30.50 -14.32 34.22
CA MET A 714 29.19 -14.96 34.21
C MET A 714 28.70 -15.32 32.80
N ASP A 715 27.95 -16.41 32.80
CA ASP A 715 27.41 -17.19 31.69
C ASP A 715 26.77 -16.34 30.56
N ASP A 716 27.26 -16.54 29.32
CA ASP A 716 26.70 -15.92 28.10
C ASP A 716 25.36 -16.58 27.71
N ARG A 717 24.93 -17.63 28.44
CA ARG A 717 23.62 -18.26 28.28
C ARG A 717 22.48 -17.28 28.53
N ILE A 718 21.50 -17.28 27.64
CA ILE A 718 20.24 -16.57 27.82
C ILE A 718 19.35 -17.38 28.76
N THR A 719 18.85 -16.71 29.79
CA THR A 719 17.93 -17.29 30.78
C THR A 719 16.49 -16.91 30.45
N LEU A 720 15.53 -17.61 31.06
CA LEU A 720 14.13 -17.22 30.94
C LEU A 720 13.83 -15.79 31.44
N THR A 721 14.55 -15.32 32.46
CA THR A 721 14.44 -13.95 32.96
C THR A 721 14.82 -12.92 31.90
N ASP A 722 15.84 -13.21 31.09
CA ASP A 722 16.26 -12.35 29.98
C ASP A 722 15.18 -12.28 28.89
N ILE A 723 14.56 -13.43 28.56
CA ILE A 723 13.44 -13.51 27.60
C ILE A 723 12.26 -12.67 28.09
N LEU A 724 11.83 -12.86 29.33
CA LEU A 724 10.71 -12.11 29.89
C LEU A 724 11.01 -10.61 29.90
N ARG A 725 12.19 -10.19 30.34
CA ARG A 725 12.58 -8.77 30.31
C ARG A 725 12.49 -8.18 28.89
N TRP A 726 12.93 -8.92 27.87
CA TRP A 726 12.84 -8.46 26.47
C TRP A 726 11.39 -8.32 26.02
N VAL A 727 10.53 -9.26 26.38
CA VAL A 727 9.10 -9.19 26.05
C VAL A 727 8.40 -8.02 26.76
N TYR A 728 8.76 -7.72 28.01
CA TYR A 728 8.24 -6.54 28.73
C TYR A 728 8.69 -5.22 28.08
N GLU A 729 9.96 -5.14 27.65
CA GLU A 729 10.48 -3.96 26.94
C GLU A 729 9.71 -3.74 25.62
N ASN A 730 9.44 -4.82 24.88
CA ASN A 730 8.61 -4.76 23.67
C ASN A 730 7.20 -4.25 23.96
N THR A 731 6.55 -4.73 25.04
CA THR A 731 5.22 -4.25 25.47
C THR A 731 5.25 -2.75 25.79
N GLN A 732 6.27 -2.27 26.51
CA GLN A 732 6.40 -0.85 26.80
C GLN A 732 6.58 -0.03 25.52
N GLN A 733 7.46 -0.47 24.62
CA GLN A 733 7.71 0.22 23.36
C GLN A 733 6.46 0.31 22.48
N ILE A 734 5.72 -0.81 22.34
CA ILE A 734 4.46 -0.86 21.57
C ILE A 734 3.39 0.02 22.22
N THR A 735 3.32 0.05 23.56
CA THR A 735 2.39 0.93 24.28
C THR A 735 2.72 2.40 24.02
N TRP A 736 4.00 2.78 24.06
CA TRP A 736 4.44 4.12 23.73
C TRP A 736 4.14 4.52 22.28
N ASP A 737 4.40 3.62 21.33
CA ASP A 737 4.05 3.85 19.92
C ASP A 737 2.52 3.99 19.75
N GLY A 738 1.75 3.20 20.50
CA GLY A 738 0.29 3.27 20.53
C GLY A 738 -0.28 4.59 21.07
N LEU A 739 0.42 5.28 21.98
CA LEU A 739 -0.05 6.57 22.53
C LEU A 739 -0.17 7.66 21.46
N HIS A 740 0.68 7.63 20.44
CA HIS A 740 0.62 8.59 19.33
C HIS A 740 -0.66 8.40 18.49
N LEU A 741 -0.99 7.14 18.17
CA LEU A 741 -2.21 6.80 17.44
C LEU A 741 -3.46 7.07 18.28
N TRP A 742 -3.44 6.66 19.55
CA TRP A 742 -4.49 6.93 20.53
C TRP A 742 -4.83 8.42 20.65
N ALA A 743 -3.81 9.27 20.78
CA ALA A 743 -3.99 10.73 20.88
C ALA A 743 -4.53 11.33 19.57
N THR A 744 -4.06 10.84 18.42
CA THR A 744 -4.56 11.30 17.11
C THR A 744 -6.03 10.94 16.92
N GLN A 745 -6.42 9.70 17.24
CA GLN A 745 -7.82 9.25 17.15
C GLN A 745 -8.75 10.04 18.08
N SER A 746 -8.24 10.50 19.23
CA SER A 746 -9.01 11.36 20.12
C SER A 746 -9.45 12.67 19.45
N LEU A 747 -8.68 13.21 18.50
CA LEU A 747 -9.04 14.44 17.77
C LEU A 747 -10.23 14.19 16.84
N SER A 748 -10.20 13.11 16.07
CA SER A 748 -11.32 12.69 15.21
C SER A 748 -12.60 12.42 16.02
N PHE A 749 -12.46 11.79 17.19
CA PHE A 749 -13.59 11.58 18.10
C PHE A 749 -14.18 12.89 18.65
N GLN A 750 -13.32 13.81 19.12
CA GLN A 750 -13.74 15.10 19.64
C GLN A 750 -14.42 15.96 18.56
N ARG A 751 -13.95 15.89 17.31
CA ARG A 751 -14.59 16.54 16.16
C ARG A 751 -16.02 16.05 15.96
N LYS A 752 -16.24 14.73 16.02
CA LYS A 752 -17.59 14.15 15.92
C LYS A 752 -18.48 14.59 17.08
N ILE A 753 -18.02 14.49 18.34
CA ILE A 753 -18.81 14.96 19.49
C ILE A 753 -19.24 16.41 19.31
N THR A 754 -18.34 17.26 18.81
CA THR A 754 -18.62 18.67 18.54
C THR A 754 -19.73 18.84 17.51
N ALA A 755 -19.70 18.08 16.41
CA ALA A 755 -20.76 18.06 15.41
C ALA A 755 -22.12 17.64 15.99
N PHE A 756 -22.13 16.71 16.95
CA PHE A 756 -23.35 16.25 17.61
C PHE A 756 -23.81 17.13 18.79
N ARG A 757 -23.05 18.18 19.19
CA ARG A 757 -23.32 18.99 20.39
C ARG A 757 -24.61 19.81 20.30
N ASN A 758 -24.95 20.29 19.10
CA ASN A 758 -26.14 21.10 18.86
C ASN A 758 -27.43 20.28 18.79
N ILE A 759 -27.34 18.95 18.91
CA ILE A 759 -28.51 18.08 18.98
C ILE A 759 -28.96 17.97 20.44
N ASN A 760 -30.14 18.51 20.75
CA ASN A 760 -30.76 18.29 22.05
C ASN A 760 -31.34 16.87 22.12
N TRP A 761 -30.54 15.93 22.62
CA TRP A 761 -30.92 14.51 22.73
C TRP A 761 -32.02 14.24 23.77
N LYS A 762 -32.29 15.19 24.67
CA LYS A 762 -33.18 15.01 25.84
C LYS A 762 -34.63 15.44 25.58
N GLU A 763 -34.92 16.18 24.52
CA GLU A 763 -36.29 16.51 24.14
C GLU A 763 -36.93 15.36 23.36
N ARG A 764 -38.03 14.80 23.88
CA ARG A 764 -38.86 13.87 23.10
C ARG A 764 -39.55 14.68 22.00
N GLY A 765 -39.18 14.42 20.75
CA GLY A 765 -39.75 15.10 19.58
C GLY A 765 -38.84 16.13 18.92
N THR A 766 -37.54 16.16 19.25
CA THR A 766 -36.56 16.98 18.51
C THR A 766 -36.67 16.67 17.01
N LEU A 767 -37.14 17.65 16.23
CA LEU A 767 -37.14 17.54 14.77
C LEU A 767 -35.70 17.63 14.29
N TYR A 768 -35.14 16.50 13.85
CA TYR A 768 -33.90 16.48 13.10
C TYR A 768 -34.17 17.07 11.70
N THR A 769 -34.04 18.40 11.61
CA THR A 769 -34.18 19.10 10.34
C THR A 769 -33.06 18.69 9.39
N ASP A 770 -33.33 18.76 8.09
CA ASP A 770 -32.36 18.39 7.06
C ASP A 770 -31.09 19.24 7.16
N THR A 771 -31.24 20.52 7.54
CA THR A 771 -30.12 21.44 7.82
C THR A 771 -29.21 20.97 8.95
N ILE A 772 -29.75 20.38 10.02
CA ILE A 772 -28.96 19.83 11.12
C ILE A 772 -28.20 18.58 10.63
N LEU A 773 -28.87 17.70 9.89
CA LEU A 773 -28.27 16.48 9.34
C LEU A 773 -27.13 16.80 8.36
N GLU A 774 -27.31 17.80 7.51
CA GLU A 774 -26.29 18.28 6.58
C GLU A 774 -25.08 18.88 7.33
N ASN A 775 -25.32 19.70 8.38
CA ASN A 775 -24.25 20.26 9.20
C ASN A 775 -23.43 19.18 9.91
N ILE A 776 -24.08 18.17 10.50
CA ILE A 776 -23.40 17.03 11.16
C ILE A 776 -22.50 16.31 10.16
N ALA A 777 -23.04 16.01 8.96
CA ALA A 777 -22.30 15.34 7.91
C ALA A 777 -21.06 16.13 7.49
N ARG A 778 -21.20 17.45 7.29
CA ARG A 778 -20.11 18.34 6.89
C ARG A 778 -19.02 18.43 7.96
N GLU A 779 -19.39 18.57 9.23
CA GLU A 779 -18.43 18.74 10.33
C GLU A 779 -17.66 17.45 10.64
N CYS A 780 -18.24 16.28 10.36
CA CYS A 780 -17.59 14.98 10.55
C CYS A 780 -16.62 14.59 9.41
N LEU A 781 -16.62 15.29 8.27
CA LEU A 781 -15.72 15.01 7.14
C LEU A 781 -14.30 15.49 7.42
N GLU A 782 -13.32 14.61 7.26
CA GLU A 782 -11.89 14.94 7.34
C GLU A 782 -11.24 14.90 5.95
N ASP A 783 -10.23 15.72 5.72
CA ASP A 783 -9.45 15.64 4.49
C ASP A 783 -8.57 14.38 4.47
N GLU A 784 -8.50 13.72 3.32
CA GLU A 784 -7.74 12.48 3.14
C GLU A 784 -6.55 12.63 2.17
N VAL A 785 -6.53 13.68 1.35
CA VAL A 785 -5.45 13.91 0.36
C VAL A 785 -4.10 14.11 1.04
N LEU A 786 -3.11 13.33 0.62
CA LEU A 786 -1.74 13.40 1.13
C LEU A 786 -0.77 13.87 0.03
N GLU A 787 -0.60 15.18 -0.06
CA GLU A 787 0.34 15.83 -0.99
C GLU A 787 1.80 15.67 -0.55
N LEU A 788 2.71 15.43 -1.50
CA LEU A 788 4.16 15.32 -1.26
C LEU A 788 4.72 16.53 -0.54
N LYS A 789 4.24 17.74 -0.88
CA LYS A 789 4.70 18.98 -0.26
C LYS A 789 4.27 19.09 1.21
N SER A 790 3.04 18.69 1.54
CA SER A 790 2.56 18.62 2.93
C SER A 790 3.30 17.56 3.75
N MET A 791 3.59 16.42 3.10
CA MET A 791 4.29 15.31 3.72
C MET A 791 5.77 15.59 3.95
N TYR A 792 6.49 16.09 2.95
CA TYR A 792 7.96 16.12 2.96
C TYR A 792 8.54 17.51 2.64
N GLY A 793 7.72 18.52 2.37
CA GLY A 793 8.19 19.84 1.97
C GLY A 793 8.50 20.78 3.13
N VAL A 794 7.87 20.59 4.28
CA VAL A 794 8.05 21.45 5.46
C VAL A 794 9.21 20.95 6.32
N SER A 795 9.92 21.88 6.97
CA SER A 795 10.89 21.54 8.02
C SER A 795 10.17 20.80 9.15
N LYS A 796 10.63 19.58 9.44
CA LYS A 796 10.11 18.73 10.51
C LYS A 796 11.25 18.34 11.42
N THR A 797 11.17 18.80 12.66
CA THR A 797 12.05 18.35 13.74
C THR A 797 11.37 17.22 14.49
N PHE A 798 12.17 16.37 15.11
CA PHE A 798 11.67 15.36 16.03
C PHE A 798 11.00 16.05 17.22
N GLN A 799 9.72 15.73 17.44
CA GLN A 799 8.87 16.29 18.49
C GLN A 799 8.34 15.19 19.39
N THR A 800 8.06 15.51 20.64
CA THR A 800 7.36 14.60 21.56
C THR A 800 5.91 14.38 21.10
N ILE A 801 5.31 13.25 21.50
CA ILE A 801 3.90 12.94 21.18
C ILE A 801 2.97 14.05 21.67
N PHE A 802 3.24 14.59 22.87
CA PHE A 802 2.48 15.69 23.45
C PHE A 802 2.52 16.97 22.61
N GLU A 803 3.69 17.36 22.12
CA GLU A 803 3.86 18.54 21.25
C GLU A 803 3.10 18.36 19.93
N ILE A 804 3.19 17.17 19.32
CA ILE A 804 2.48 16.83 18.08
C ILE A 804 0.98 16.94 18.29
N TYR A 805 0.44 16.30 19.34
CA TYR A 805 -0.98 16.33 19.67
C TYR A 805 -1.46 17.77 19.95
N SER A 806 -0.72 18.52 20.77
CA SER A 806 -1.07 19.89 21.16
C SER A 806 -1.11 20.83 19.96
N ALA A 807 -0.16 20.71 19.03
CA ALA A 807 -0.18 21.48 17.78
C ALA A 807 -1.42 21.16 16.94
N ARG A 808 -1.71 19.88 16.73
CA ARG A 808 -2.89 19.44 15.96
C ARG A 808 -4.21 19.88 16.60
N TYR A 809 -4.34 19.78 17.92
CA TYR A 809 -5.51 20.24 18.65
C TYR A 809 -5.76 21.74 18.42
N LYS A 810 -4.72 22.58 18.54
CA LYS A 810 -4.83 24.03 18.29
C LYS A 810 -5.28 24.37 16.87
N HIS A 811 -4.85 23.60 15.88
CA HIS A 811 -5.26 23.78 14.48
C HIS A 811 -6.67 23.26 14.18
N SER A 812 -7.20 22.34 14.99
CA SER A 812 -8.47 21.67 14.73
C SER A 812 -9.73 22.49 15.08
N ASN A 813 -9.59 23.64 15.76
CA ASN A 813 -10.70 24.47 16.26
C ASN A 813 -11.73 23.73 17.14
N ILE A 814 -11.32 22.63 17.76
CA ILE A 814 -12.15 21.81 18.64
C ILE A 814 -12.13 22.42 20.06
N PHE A 815 -12.91 23.48 20.32
CA PHE A 815 -12.90 24.17 21.63
C PHE A 815 -13.92 23.60 22.65
N SER A 816 -14.75 22.65 22.22
CA SER A 816 -15.91 22.13 22.93
C SER A 816 -15.65 20.95 23.86
N SER A 817 -14.49 20.29 23.75
CA SER A 817 -14.16 19.04 24.44
C SER A 817 -12.94 19.19 25.36
N VAL A 818 -12.91 20.28 26.12
CA VAL A 818 -11.80 20.63 27.02
C VAL A 818 -11.45 19.47 27.97
N GLU A 819 -12.45 18.77 28.52
CA GLU A 819 -12.24 17.64 29.43
C GLU A 819 -11.47 16.47 28.76
N ILE A 820 -11.81 16.13 27.51
CA ILE A 820 -11.10 15.07 26.78
C ILE A 820 -9.68 15.54 26.47
N HIS A 821 -9.53 16.79 26.04
CA HIS A 821 -8.22 17.36 25.78
C HIS A 821 -7.32 17.34 27.01
N GLU A 822 -7.82 17.76 28.17
CA GLU A 822 -7.09 17.75 29.44
C GLU A 822 -6.71 16.33 29.86
N ALA A 823 -7.63 15.37 29.75
CA ALA A 823 -7.35 13.96 30.07
C ALA A 823 -6.27 13.35 29.15
N VAL A 824 -6.33 13.64 27.84
CA VAL A 824 -5.32 13.20 26.86
C VAL A 824 -3.98 13.87 27.15
N SER A 825 -3.97 15.18 27.32
CA SER A 825 -2.77 15.96 27.65
C SER A 825 -2.10 15.46 28.91
N LYS A 826 -2.87 15.23 29.99
CA LYS A 826 -2.35 14.67 31.24
C LYS A 826 -1.72 13.30 31.05
N ARG A 827 -2.41 12.37 30.35
CA ARG A 827 -1.87 11.03 30.11
C ARG A 827 -0.60 11.06 29.27
N LEU A 828 -0.52 11.93 28.27
CA LEU A 828 0.69 12.13 27.47
C LEU A 828 1.84 12.74 28.29
N CYS A 829 1.55 13.64 29.23
CA CYS A 829 2.57 14.14 30.16
C CYS A 829 3.06 13.05 31.12
N ASP A 830 2.15 12.24 31.66
CA ASP A 830 2.47 11.21 32.65
C ASP A 830 3.21 10.01 32.02
N TYR A 831 2.84 9.62 30.79
CA TYR A 831 3.29 8.36 30.17
C TYR A 831 3.84 8.47 28.75
N GLY A 832 3.65 9.59 28.05
CA GLY A 832 4.12 9.78 26.66
C GLY A 832 5.64 9.86 26.53
N GLY A 833 6.34 10.07 27.65
CA GLY A 833 7.79 10.02 27.72
C GLY A 833 8.49 11.16 26.98
N SER A 834 9.82 11.03 26.85
CA SER A 834 10.69 11.99 26.13
C SER A 834 11.00 11.55 24.70
N LYS A 835 10.41 10.44 24.23
CA LYS A 835 10.61 9.93 22.88
C LYS A 835 10.15 10.96 21.86
N LYS A 836 11.03 11.28 20.92
CA LYS A 836 10.73 12.20 19.84
C LYS A 836 10.51 11.43 18.55
N LEU A 837 9.49 11.82 17.80
CA LEU A 837 9.06 11.20 16.55
C LEU A 837 8.97 12.27 15.47
N LEU A 838 9.03 11.85 14.21
CA LEU A 838 8.55 12.69 13.12
C LEU A 838 7.02 12.79 13.23
N THR A 839 6.46 13.94 12.85
CA THR A 839 5.01 14.23 12.95
C THR A 839 4.12 13.27 12.14
N GLN A 840 4.68 12.47 11.24
CA GLN A 840 3.94 11.56 10.37
C GLN A 840 3.74 10.18 11.01
N LEU A 841 2.56 9.61 10.79
CA LEU A 841 2.24 8.23 11.13
C LEU A 841 2.59 7.36 9.91
N LEU A 842 3.68 6.60 10.00
CA LEU A 842 4.11 5.70 8.91
C LEU A 842 3.52 4.29 9.04
N ASP A 843 3.25 3.84 10.28
CA ASP A 843 2.79 2.48 10.58
C ASP A 843 1.29 2.44 10.90
N GLU A 844 0.50 3.26 10.21
CA GLU A 844 -0.94 3.33 10.37
C GLU A 844 -1.63 2.24 9.53
N GLU A 845 -2.45 1.42 10.18
CA GLU A 845 -3.30 0.42 9.55
C GLU A 845 -4.76 0.88 9.65
N GLN A 846 -5.52 0.76 8.56
CA GLN A 846 -6.88 1.28 8.49
C GLN A 846 -7.77 0.28 7.76
N GLN A 847 -8.96 -0.01 8.32
CA GLN A 847 -9.98 -0.75 7.60
C GLN A 847 -10.76 0.21 6.73
N ARG A 848 -10.74 0.01 5.40
CA ARG A 848 -11.32 0.94 4.45
C ARG A 848 -12.49 0.31 3.70
N GLU A 849 -13.62 1.00 3.70
CA GLU A 849 -14.79 0.62 2.90
C GLU A 849 -15.00 1.67 1.80
N LEU A 850 -14.95 1.26 0.53
CA LEU A 850 -15.08 2.15 -0.65
C LEU A 850 -16.55 2.43 -1.00
N GLU A 851 -16.81 3.53 -1.72
CA GLU A 851 -18.15 3.91 -2.19
C GLU A 851 -18.54 3.08 -3.43
N ARG A 852 -19.59 2.24 -3.32
CA ARG A 852 -20.02 1.27 -4.36
C ARG A 852 -20.25 1.85 -5.76
N GLU A 853 -20.70 3.11 -5.87
CA GLU A 853 -20.95 3.75 -7.18
C GLU A 853 -19.67 3.92 -8.01
N GLN A 854 -18.49 4.03 -7.38
CA GLN A 854 -17.22 4.22 -8.09
C GLN A 854 -16.62 2.92 -8.63
N GLU A 855 -16.78 1.79 -7.92
CA GLU A 855 -16.31 0.48 -8.41
C GLU A 855 -16.99 0.07 -9.73
N LEU A 856 -18.28 0.44 -9.91
CA LEU A 856 -19.05 0.12 -11.11
C LEU A 856 -18.86 1.10 -12.27
N GLU A 857 -18.52 2.37 -11.99
CA GLU A 857 -18.32 3.39 -13.04
C GLU A 857 -16.94 3.29 -13.72
N GLU A 858 -15.88 2.89 -13.00
CA GLU A 858 -14.53 2.80 -13.58
C GLU A 858 -14.33 1.61 -14.53
N GLU A 859 -15.07 0.50 -14.39
CA GLU A 859 -15.04 -0.61 -15.36
C GLU A 859 -15.49 -0.19 -16.78
N ARG A 860 -16.14 0.98 -16.94
CA ARG A 860 -16.75 1.42 -18.21
C ARG A 860 -16.19 2.70 -18.81
N GLN A 861 -15.43 3.53 -18.09
CA GLN A 861 -15.07 4.86 -18.59
C GLN A 861 -13.67 4.94 -19.19
N GLN A 862 -13.52 4.48 -20.43
CA GLN A 862 -12.59 5.16 -21.33
C GLN A 862 -13.23 6.50 -21.72
N LYS A 863 -12.88 7.60 -21.02
CA LYS A 863 -13.37 8.95 -21.34
C LYS A 863 -12.95 9.32 -22.76
N ARG A 864 -13.85 9.12 -23.72
CA ARG A 864 -13.74 9.75 -25.03
C ARG A 864 -14.05 11.24 -24.86
N PRO A 865 -13.40 12.14 -25.61
CA PRO A 865 -13.80 13.53 -25.68
C PRO A 865 -15.29 13.65 -25.98
N SER A 866 -15.92 14.74 -25.52
CA SER A 866 -17.31 15.05 -25.87
C SER A 866 -17.53 14.99 -27.38
N TYR A 867 -18.72 14.58 -27.81
CA TYR A 867 -19.06 14.57 -29.22
C TYR A 867 -19.03 15.99 -29.79
N VAL A 868 -18.24 16.21 -30.85
CA VAL A 868 -18.04 17.52 -31.50
C VAL A 868 -18.42 17.48 -32.97
N ARG A 869 -18.86 18.62 -33.52
CA ARG A 869 -19.19 18.75 -34.95
C ARG A 869 -17.93 19.12 -35.75
N PRO A 870 -17.55 18.35 -36.79
CA PRO A 870 -16.41 18.67 -37.65
C PRO A 870 -16.73 19.86 -38.58
N TYR A 871 -15.70 20.58 -39.04
CA TYR A 871 -15.86 21.55 -40.14
C TYR A 871 -16.12 20.83 -41.47
N GLU A 872 -16.89 21.47 -42.36
CA GLU A 872 -16.99 21.03 -43.76
C GLU A 872 -15.74 21.49 -44.53
N PRO A 873 -15.05 20.56 -45.23
CA PRO A 873 -13.79 20.87 -45.87
C PRO A 873 -13.99 21.72 -47.14
N GLN A 874 -13.13 22.71 -47.34
CA GLN A 874 -13.15 23.57 -48.53
C GLN A 874 -11.79 23.55 -49.25
N LEU A 875 -11.81 23.58 -50.59
CA LEU A 875 -10.60 23.62 -51.40
C LEU A 875 -10.43 25.02 -52.01
N HIS A 876 -9.45 25.78 -51.50
CA HIS A 876 -9.09 27.10 -52.00
C HIS A 876 -8.40 27.05 -53.37
N ASP A 877 -8.61 28.06 -54.22
CA ASP A 877 -8.01 28.12 -55.56
C ASP A 877 -6.49 28.33 -55.50
N GLU A 878 -6.00 28.99 -54.46
CA GLU A 878 -4.58 29.18 -54.15
C GLU A 878 -3.86 27.84 -53.91
N ILE A 879 -4.55 26.84 -53.33
CA ILE A 879 -4.03 25.48 -53.18
C ILE A 879 -3.89 24.80 -54.54
N LYS A 880 -4.85 25.03 -55.44
CA LYS A 880 -4.77 24.53 -56.82
C LYS A 880 -3.59 25.15 -57.57
N ALA A 881 -3.32 26.43 -57.32
CA ALA A 881 -2.22 27.18 -57.92
C ALA A 881 -0.83 26.68 -57.47
N LEU A 882 -0.69 26.02 -56.31
CA LEU A 882 0.58 25.38 -55.90
C LEU A 882 1.07 24.33 -56.91
N CYS A 883 0.14 23.68 -57.62
CA CYS A 883 0.44 22.69 -58.65
C CYS A 883 0.85 23.31 -60.00
N ASN A 884 0.75 24.63 -60.18
CA ASN A 884 1.17 25.32 -61.40
C ASN A 884 2.67 25.65 -61.37
N MET A 885 3.49 24.72 -61.85
CA MET A 885 4.95 24.81 -61.74
C MET A 885 5.59 25.81 -62.70
N TYR A 886 4.96 26.07 -63.85
CA TYR A 886 5.48 26.98 -64.89
C TYR A 886 4.91 28.41 -64.79
N GLY A 887 3.98 28.64 -63.86
CA GLY A 887 3.43 29.97 -63.58
C GLY A 887 4.35 30.83 -62.70
N PRO A 888 3.97 32.09 -62.43
CA PRO A 888 4.67 32.93 -61.44
C PRO A 888 4.63 32.28 -60.05
N LYS A 889 5.70 32.44 -59.28
CA LYS A 889 5.79 31.93 -57.90
C LYS A 889 4.74 32.64 -57.03
N LEU A 890 4.00 31.87 -56.23
CA LEU A 890 3.09 32.44 -55.24
C LEU A 890 3.90 33.01 -54.07
N ASP A 891 3.55 34.24 -53.68
CA ASP A 891 4.03 34.84 -52.44
C ASP A 891 3.09 34.43 -51.30
N LEU A 892 3.42 33.32 -50.63
CA LEU A 892 2.60 32.72 -49.57
C LEU A 892 2.31 33.72 -48.44
N SER A 893 3.22 34.67 -48.18
CA SER A 893 3.10 35.67 -47.12
C SER A 893 1.99 36.69 -47.38
N LYS A 894 1.60 36.90 -48.65
CA LYS A 894 0.50 37.80 -49.04
C LYS A 894 -0.86 37.11 -49.10
N LEU A 895 -0.89 35.78 -49.03
CA LEU A 895 -2.08 34.94 -49.13
C LEU A 895 -2.49 34.41 -47.73
N THR A 896 -2.58 35.31 -46.77
CA THR A 896 -2.78 34.99 -45.33
C THR A 896 -4.14 34.36 -45.02
N SER A 897 -5.12 34.47 -45.93
CA SER A 897 -6.41 33.80 -45.83
C SER A 897 -6.35 32.29 -46.07
N VAL A 898 -5.27 31.79 -46.69
CA VAL A 898 -5.10 30.38 -47.05
C VAL A 898 -3.85 29.77 -46.41
N PHE A 899 -2.75 30.52 -46.38
CA PHE A 899 -1.48 30.05 -45.80
C PHE A 899 -1.17 30.81 -44.53
N CYS A 900 -0.92 30.07 -43.46
CA CYS A 900 -0.56 30.61 -42.16
C CYS A 900 0.81 30.06 -41.72
N PRO A 901 1.55 30.79 -40.88
CA PRO A 901 2.75 30.23 -40.22
C PRO A 901 2.42 28.95 -39.46
N ILE A 902 3.35 28.00 -39.40
CA ILE A 902 3.14 26.69 -38.75
C ILE A 902 2.62 26.76 -37.30
N ALA A 903 2.99 27.81 -36.55
CA ALA A 903 2.53 28.02 -35.18
C ALA A 903 1.00 28.18 -35.06
N ASP A 904 0.34 28.66 -36.11
CA ASP A 904 -1.12 28.86 -36.14
C ASP A 904 -1.89 27.53 -36.16
N ALA A 905 -1.22 26.40 -36.38
CA ALA A 905 -1.80 25.08 -36.15
C ALA A 905 -2.21 24.86 -34.68
N PHE A 906 -1.62 25.62 -33.76
CA PHE A 906 -1.96 25.58 -32.33
C PHE A 906 -2.98 26.66 -31.94
N LEU A 907 -3.48 27.49 -32.85
CA LEU A 907 -4.41 28.57 -32.52
C LEU A 907 -5.65 28.03 -31.81
N ASN A 908 -6.06 28.66 -30.70
CA ASN A 908 -7.15 28.23 -29.81
C ASN A 908 -6.90 26.92 -29.03
N THR A 909 -5.65 26.47 -28.93
CA THR A 909 -5.21 25.36 -28.03
C THR A 909 -4.45 25.95 -26.83
N THR A 910 -4.25 25.15 -25.78
CA THR A 910 -3.38 25.55 -24.65
C THR A 910 -1.90 25.70 -25.08
N PHE A 911 -1.53 25.12 -26.23
CA PHE A 911 -0.16 25.14 -26.75
C PHE A 911 0.25 26.46 -27.40
N TYR A 912 -0.70 27.30 -27.89
CA TYR A 912 -0.36 28.47 -28.72
C TYR A 912 0.56 29.47 -28.02
N HIS A 913 0.32 29.74 -26.73
CA HIS A 913 1.14 30.65 -25.96
C HIS A 913 2.50 30.03 -25.60
N GLU A 914 2.54 28.72 -25.33
CA GLU A 914 3.77 28.00 -24.95
C GLU A 914 4.69 27.72 -26.15
N CYS A 915 4.15 27.64 -27.39
CA CYS A 915 4.91 27.29 -28.60
C CYS A 915 5.76 28.44 -29.17
N GLN A 916 5.69 29.64 -28.58
CA GLN A 916 6.42 30.84 -28.99
C GLN A 916 6.27 31.15 -30.51
N PRO A 917 5.11 31.64 -30.98
CA PRO A 917 4.72 31.62 -32.41
C PRO A 917 5.71 32.24 -33.40
N ARG A 918 6.49 33.24 -32.98
CA ARG A 918 7.49 33.94 -33.81
C ARG A 918 8.81 33.18 -33.99
N CYS A 919 9.01 32.07 -33.28
CA CYS A 919 10.28 31.34 -33.23
C CYS A 919 10.38 30.24 -34.31
N TRP A 920 9.30 29.93 -35.03
CA TRP A 920 9.32 28.85 -36.01
C TRP A 920 10.00 29.26 -37.32
N GLN A 921 10.38 28.28 -38.14
CA GLN A 921 11.00 28.54 -39.44
C GLN A 921 10.02 29.21 -40.41
N GLN A 922 10.44 30.30 -41.07
CA GLN A 922 9.60 31.13 -41.94
C GLN A 922 9.16 30.43 -43.24
N ASN A 923 9.84 29.35 -43.62
CA ASN A 923 9.49 28.54 -44.78
C ASN A 923 8.53 27.38 -44.47
N LEU A 924 8.07 27.27 -43.21
CA LEU A 924 7.09 26.26 -42.78
C LEU A 924 5.71 26.89 -42.62
N TRP A 925 4.74 26.33 -43.34
CA TRP A 925 3.37 26.84 -43.43
C TRP A 925 2.35 25.74 -43.13
N VAL A 926 1.16 26.15 -42.73
CA VAL A 926 -0.05 25.32 -42.64
C VAL A 926 -1.17 25.97 -43.45
N THR A 927 -2.09 25.19 -43.99
CA THR A 927 -3.28 25.74 -44.64
C THR A 927 -4.35 26.13 -43.61
N ASP A 928 -5.24 27.05 -43.97
CA ASP A 928 -6.42 27.38 -43.14
C ASP A 928 -7.27 26.14 -42.86
N GLU A 929 -7.41 25.26 -43.86
CA GLU A 929 -8.13 23.98 -43.74
C GLU A 929 -7.40 22.99 -42.79
N PHE A 930 -6.07 23.04 -42.69
CA PHE A 930 -5.33 22.19 -41.75
C PHE A 930 -5.72 22.47 -40.29
N LYS A 931 -5.86 23.74 -39.88
CA LYS A 931 -6.24 24.13 -38.51
C LYS A 931 -7.75 24.04 -38.23
N ARG A 932 -8.61 24.09 -39.25
CA ARG A 932 -10.06 23.94 -39.12
C ARG A 932 -10.45 22.47 -38.93
N VAL A 933 -10.53 21.99 -37.69
CA VAL A 933 -10.94 20.60 -37.38
C VAL A 933 -12.39 20.52 -36.89
N ILE A 934 -12.80 21.37 -35.94
CA ILE A 934 -14.13 21.31 -35.30
C ILE A 934 -14.79 22.70 -35.16
N GLN A 935 -16.13 22.75 -35.20
CA GLN A 935 -16.92 24.00 -35.20
C GLN A 935 -17.19 24.60 -33.81
N THR A 936 -17.17 23.79 -32.74
CA THR A 936 -17.67 24.17 -31.42
C THR A 936 -16.79 25.22 -30.73
N ARG A 937 -17.39 26.28 -30.18
CA ARG A 937 -16.68 27.31 -29.40
C ARG A 937 -16.64 26.95 -27.92
N GLY A 938 -15.48 27.05 -27.27
CA GLY A 938 -15.31 26.92 -25.82
C GLY A 938 -14.76 25.57 -25.32
N GLU A 939 -14.52 24.60 -26.21
CA GLU A 939 -13.82 23.36 -25.86
C GLU A 939 -12.31 23.48 -26.18
N SER A 940 -11.46 22.81 -25.39
CA SER A 940 -10.01 22.76 -25.68
C SER A 940 -9.76 22.00 -26.99
N LEU A 941 -9.06 22.63 -27.93
CA LEU A 941 -8.66 22.00 -29.19
C LEU A 941 -7.49 21.03 -29.06
N ASP A 942 -6.87 20.92 -27.88
CA ASP A 942 -5.67 20.09 -27.66
C ASP A 942 -5.87 18.63 -28.15
N PRO A 943 -6.97 17.92 -27.81
CA PRO A 943 -7.18 16.54 -28.25
C PRO A 943 -7.53 16.41 -29.75
N PHE A 944 -7.85 17.54 -30.41
CA PHE A 944 -8.34 17.59 -31.78
C PHE A 944 -7.29 18.12 -32.77
N LEU A 945 -6.03 18.29 -32.33
CA LEU A 945 -4.92 18.66 -33.19
C LEU A 945 -4.78 17.69 -34.38
N ARG A 946 -4.89 18.21 -35.61
CA ARG A 946 -4.84 17.39 -36.83
C ARG A 946 -3.48 16.67 -36.94
N PRO A 947 -3.43 15.36 -37.23
CA PRO A 947 -2.18 14.64 -37.49
C PRO A 947 -1.40 15.24 -38.66
N THR A 948 -0.10 15.43 -38.47
CA THR A 948 0.83 16.10 -39.40
C THR A 948 1.33 15.16 -40.50
N ARG A 949 0.38 14.62 -41.30
CA ARG A 949 0.67 13.55 -42.27
C ARG A 949 1.11 14.03 -43.64
N TRP A 950 0.46 15.03 -44.20
CA TRP A 950 0.65 15.40 -45.61
C TRP A 950 1.36 16.74 -45.70
N THR A 951 2.48 16.76 -46.41
CA THR A 951 3.28 17.96 -46.65
C THR A 951 3.49 18.20 -48.13
N VAL A 952 3.25 19.42 -48.58
CA VAL A 952 3.61 19.88 -49.92
C VAL A 952 4.96 20.58 -49.80
N ILE A 953 5.97 20.06 -50.47
CA ILE A 953 7.21 20.79 -50.73
C ILE A 953 6.96 21.64 -51.96
N TYR A 954 6.83 22.95 -51.79
CA TYR A 954 6.58 23.89 -52.88
C TYR A 954 7.89 24.52 -53.35
N ARG A 955 8.20 24.32 -54.63
CA ARG A 955 9.40 24.82 -55.31
C ARG A 955 10.73 24.54 -54.59
N ASN A 956 10.82 23.42 -53.85
CA ASN A 956 11.97 23.08 -53.00
C ASN A 956 12.36 24.15 -51.95
N GLU A 957 11.48 25.13 -51.68
CA GLU A 957 11.77 26.24 -50.78
C GLU A 957 10.87 26.26 -49.55
N HIS A 958 9.59 25.90 -49.71
CA HIS A 958 8.60 25.95 -48.66
C HIS A 958 8.02 24.56 -48.36
N ILE A 959 7.71 24.29 -47.09
CA ILE A 959 6.98 23.10 -46.66
C ILE A 959 5.63 23.54 -46.12
N ILE A 960 4.56 23.00 -46.70
CA ILE A 960 3.18 23.37 -46.38
C ILE A 960 2.44 22.15 -45.88
N PHE A 961 1.95 22.17 -44.65
CA PHE A 961 1.06 21.15 -44.11
C PHE A 961 -0.36 21.35 -44.61
N VAL A 962 -0.92 20.30 -45.21
CA VAL A 962 -2.25 20.32 -45.83
C VAL A 962 -3.16 19.29 -45.17
N SER A 963 -4.46 19.51 -45.23
CA SER A 963 -5.47 18.54 -44.81
C SER A 963 -5.44 17.28 -45.70
N PRO A 964 -5.92 16.11 -45.23
CA PRO A 964 -6.11 14.94 -46.08
C PRO A 964 -7.02 15.20 -47.29
N PHE A 965 -7.98 16.12 -47.14
CA PHE A 965 -8.88 16.52 -48.22
C PHE A 965 -8.12 17.28 -49.33
N GLU A 966 -7.35 18.30 -48.96
CA GLU A 966 -6.48 19.02 -49.91
C GLU A 966 -5.41 18.10 -50.52
N ALA A 967 -4.78 17.25 -49.71
CA ALA A 967 -3.79 16.29 -50.15
C ALA A 967 -4.32 15.33 -51.23
N ASN A 968 -5.55 14.81 -51.04
CA ASN A 968 -6.18 13.92 -52.02
C ASN A 968 -6.39 14.61 -53.38
N TRP A 969 -6.80 15.88 -53.38
CA TRP A 969 -6.93 16.64 -54.62
C TRP A 969 -5.57 16.93 -55.27
N ILE A 970 -4.59 17.39 -54.49
CA ILE A 970 -3.23 17.71 -54.95
C ILE A 970 -2.57 16.46 -55.55
N MET A 971 -2.74 15.30 -54.91
CA MET A 971 -2.24 14.01 -55.37
C MET A 971 -2.71 13.70 -56.80
N GLY A 972 -4.02 13.82 -57.04
CA GLY A 972 -4.60 13.60 -58.38
C GLY A 972 -4.08 14.60 -59.42
N ARG A 973 -3.94 15.87 -59.04
CA ARG A 973 -3.45 16.91 -59.96
C ARG A 973 -1.97 16.73 -60.32
N LEU A 974 -1.11 16.50 -59.33
CA LEU A 974 0.32 16.27 -59.54
C LEU A 974 0.58 14.99 -60.36
N HIS A 975 -0.19 13.93 -60.14
CA HIS A 975 -0.10 12.71 -60.91
C HIS A 975 -0.52 12.89 -62.38
N ASN A 976 -1.57 13.68 -62.65
CA ASN A 976 -1.96 14.02 -64.02
C ASN A 976 -0.89 14.85 -64.73
N LEU A 977 -0.29 15.83 -64.04
CA LEU A 977 0.80 16.64 -64.58
C LEU A 977 2.02 15.80 -64.95
N TYR A 978 2.40 14.87 -64.06
CA TYR A 978 3.51 13.94 -64.30
C TYR A 978 3.31 13.07 -65.56
N ARG A 979 2.07 12.59 -65.80
CA ARG A 979 1.76 11.80 -67.02
C ARG A 979 1.78 12.61 -68.31
N SER A 980 1.60 13.93 -68.22
CA SER A 980 1.54 14.83 -69.38
C SER A 980 2.89 15.47 -69.73
N GLN A 981 3.96 15.20 -68.97
CA GLN A 981 5.28 15.81 -69.15
C GLN A 981 6.19 15.04 -70.11
N SER A 982 7.07 15.78 -70.77
CA SER A 982 8.20 15.22 -71.53
C SER A 982 9.26 14.64 -70.59
N PRO A 983 9.92 13.52 -70.95
CA PRO A 983 10.96 12.93 -70.12
C PRO A 983 12.15 13.89 -69.96
N GLY A 984 12.45 14.30 -68.72
CA GLY A 984 13.64 15.09 -68.37
C GLY A 984 13.41 16.34 -67.51
N GLU A 985 12.17 16.80 -67.30
CA GLU A 985 11.89 17.97 -66.46
C GLU A 985 11.74 17.63 -64.97
N LEU A 986 12.49 18.34 -64.12
CA LEU A 986 12.46 18.15 -62.67
C LEU A 986 11.30 18.91 -62.03
N LEU A 987 10.43 18.15 -61.36
CA LEU A 987 9.29 18.70 -60.64
C LEU A 987 9.75 19.31 -59.32
N THR A 988 9.56 20.62 -59.18
CA THR A 988 9.99 21.38 -58.00
C THR A 988 8.93 21.42 -56.89
N THR A 989 7.69 21.01 -57.18
CA THR A 989 6.62 20.85 -56.18
C THR A 989 6.23 19.38 -56.01
N THR A 990 6.28 18.86 -54.78
CA THR A 990 5.96 17.46 -54.49
C THR A 990 5.07 17.34 -53.27
N LEU A 991 4.17 16.35 -53.26
CA LEU A 991 3.40 15.95 -52.09
C LEU A 991 4.09 14.76 -51.43
N ARG A 992 4.37 14.84 -50.12
CA ARG A 992 5.11 13.84 -49.36
C ARG A 992 4.37 13.46 -48.08
N LEU A 993 4.60 12.23 -47.64
CA LEU A 993 4.07 11.71 -46.39
C LEU A 993 5.10 11.91 -45.26
N LEU A 994 4.68 12.56 -44.18
CA LEU A 994 5.42 12.67 -42.93
C LEU A 994 4.74 11.80 -41.87
N LEU A 995 5.45 10.81 -41.34
CA LEU A 995 5.01 10.05 -40.17
C LEU A 995 5.96 10.31 -39.00
N PRO A 996 5.47 10.42 -37.76
CA PRO A 996 6.34 10.48 -36.60
C PRO A 996 7.13 9.17 -36.47
N ARG A 997 8.39 9.28 -36.06
CA ARG A 997 9.24 8.12 -35.80
C ARG A 997 9.02 7.63 -34.39
N THR A 998 8.14 6.64 -34.25
CA THR A 998 7.78 6.06 -32.94
C THR A 998 8.57 4.80 -32.62
N ARG A 999 9.41 4.31 -33.55
CA ARG A 999 10.29 3.15 -33.37
C ARG A 999 11.74 3.45 -33.79
N PRO A 1000 12.75 2.80 -33.17
CA PRO A 1000 14.17 3.03 -33.48
C PRO A 1000 14.54 2.79 -34.95
N ASN A 1001 14.01 1.70 -35.53
CA ASN A 1001 14.37 1.24 -36.88
C ASN A 1001 13.42 1.77 -37.98
N GLN A 1002 12.58 2.76 -37.67
CA GLN A 1002 11.67 3.35 -38.65
C GLN A 1002 12.43 4.34 -39.54
N SER A 1003 12.38 4.15 -40.85
CA SER A 1003 13.03 5.03 -41.84
C SER A 1003 12.28 6.35 -42.03
N ILE A 1004 12.99 7.36 -42.55
CA ILE A 1004 12.43 8.67 -42.86
C ILE A 1004 11.60 8.64 -44.16
N ILE A 1005 10.29 8.51 -44.01
CA ILE A 1005 9.36 8.39 -45.14
C ILE A 1005 9.30 9.67 -45.99
N VAL A 1006 9.43 10.85 -45.38
CA VAL A 1006 9.30 12.14 -46.09
C VAL A 1006 10.43 12.39 -47.10
N ASN A 1007 11.54 11.67 -46.97
CA ASN A 1007 12.66 11.70 -47.92
C ASN A 1007 12.75 10.41 -48.75
N THR A 1008 11.68 9.61 -48.81
CA THR A 1008 11.65 8.37 -49.61
C THR A 1008 11.16 8.67 -51.04
N PRO A 1009 12.00 8.52 -52.09
CA PRO A 1009 11.63 8.91 -53.46
C PRO A 1009 10.45 8.13 -54.05
N THR A 1010 10.28 6.85 -53.67
CA THR A 1010 9.16 5.99 -54.10
C THR A 1010 7.82 6.39 -53.50
N LEU A 1011 7.82 7.13 -52.38
CA LEU A 1011 6.62 7.57 -51.65
C LEU A 1011 6.32 9.05 -51.85
N THR A 1012 7.08 9.71 -52.72
CA THR A 1012 6.86 11.09 -53.13
C THR A 1012 5.88 11.13 -54.30
N ILE A 1013 4.97 12.12 -54.31
CA ILE A 1013 4.00 12.29 -55.39
C ILE A 1013 4.29 13.59 -56.14
N PRO A 1014 4.59 13.50 -57.44
CA PRO A 1014 4.79 12.26 -58.21
C PRO A 1014 6.16 11.62 -57.90
N PRO A 1015 6.36 10.32 -58.22
CA PRO A 1015 7.59 9.61 -57.90
C PRO A 1015 8.82 10.28 -58.49
N SER A 1016 9.84 10.52 -57.66
CA SER A 1016 11.07 11.24 -58.07
C SER A 1016 12.15 10.30 -58.60
N ILE A 1017 11.77 9.22 -59.28
CA ILE A 1017 12.66 8.19 -59.83
C ILE A 1017 12.69 8.35 -61.35
N ALA A 1018 13.83 8.78 -61.89
CA ALA A 1018 14.06 8.78 -63.33
C ALA A 1018 14.52 7.39 -63.78
N PRO A 1019 14.03 6.85 -64.92
CA PRO A 1019 14.40 5.51 -65.40
C PRO A 1019 15.91 5.31 -65.59
N ASP A 1020 16.65 6.38 -65.93
CA ASP A 1020 18.04 6.27 -66.41
C ASP A 1020 19.09 7.00 -65.53
N PHE A 1021 18.68 7.76 -64.50
CA PHE A 1021 19.59 8.67 -63.75
C PHE A 1021 19.52 8.57 -62.21
N GLY A 1022 18.84 7.58 -61.64
CA GLY A 1022 18.69 7.44 -60.18
C GLY A 1022 17.73 8.47 -59.56
N PRO A 1023 17.61 8.53 -58.22
CA PRO A 1023 16.66 9.42 -57.55
C PRO A 1023 17.11 10.88 -57.63
N VAL A 1024 16.30 11.76 -58.23
CA VAL A 1024 16.58 13.21 -58.37
C VAL A 1024 15.70 14.05 -57.44
N MET A 1025 15.49 13.55 -56.22
CA MET A 1025 14.60 14.17 -55.23
C MET A 1025 15.33 15.28 -54.47
N PHE A 1026 14.67 16.42 -54.20
CA PHE A 1026 15.15 17.40 -53.22
C PHE A 1026 15.14 16.79 -51.80
N PRO A 1027 16.30 16.55 -51.16
CA PRO A 1027 16.33 16.08 -49.78
C PRO A 1027 16.03 17.25 -48.84
N ILE A 1028 15.11 17.07 -47.89
CA ILE A 1028 14.84 18.10 -46.89
C ILE A 1028 16.09 18.28 -46.00
N PRO A 1029 16.62 19.51 -45.84
CA PRO A 1029 17.76 19.78 -44.96
C PRO A 1029 17.51 19.32 -43.52
N THR A 1030 18.56 18.85 -42.84
CA THR A 1030 18.46 18.31 -41.47
C THR A 1030 17.90 19.32 -40.47
N GLU A 1031 18.18 20.61 -40.67
CA GLU A 1031 17.65 21.70 -39.84
C GLU A 1031 16.14 21.86 -39.98
N TRP A 1032 15.59 21.57 -41.16
CA TRP A 1032 14.14 21.60 -41.39
C TRP A 1032 13.51 20.34 -40.82
N LEU A 1033 14.17 19.17 -40.98
CA LEU A 1033 13.72 17.90 -40.40
C LEU A 1033 13.59 17.96 -38.87
N ALA A 1034 14.55 18.58 -38.17
CA ALA A 1034 14.48 18.74 -36.72
C ALA A 1034 13.19 19.47 -36.28
N VAL A 1035 12.84 20.56 -36.96
CA VAL A 1035 11.61 21.33 -36.68
C VAL A 1035 10.35 20.52 -37.01
N LEU A 1036 10.37 19.75 -38.10
CA LEU A 1036 9.26 18.85 -38.46
C LEU A 1036 9.07 17.73 -37.43
N PHE A 1037 10.17 17.20 -36.88
CA PHE A 1037 10.15 16.18 -35.84
C PHE A 1037 9.63 16.70 -34.50
N ILE A 1038 9.93 17.94 -34.13
CA ILE A 1038 9.31 18.62 -32.98
C ILE A 1038 7.80 18.74 -33.22
N PHE A 1039 7.39 19.24 -34.39
CA PHE A 1039 5.98 19.51 -34.69
C PHE A 1039 5.12 18.24 -34.80
N ASN A 1040 5.67 17.14 -35.33
CA ASN A 1040 4.95 15.87 -35.48
C ASN A 1040 5.03 14.94 -34.25
N GLY A 1041 5.88 15.24 -33.27
CA GLY A 1041 6.03 14.43 -32.05
C GLY A 1041 6.84 13.14 -32.26
N SER A 1042 7.89 13.18 -33.09
CA SER A 1042 8.80 12.03 -33.28
C SER A 1042 9.57 11.69 -32.01
N LEU A 1043 9.90 10.40 -31.81
CA LEU A 1043 10.57 9.87 -30.62
C LEU A 1043 12.00 9.38 -30.90
N TYR A 1044 12.29 8.94 -32.13
CA TYR A 1044 13.56 8.35 -32.52
C TYR A 1044 14.20 9.05 -33.72
N PHE A 1045 15.51 8.88 -33.84
CA PHE A 1045 16.38 9.46 -34.87
C PHE A 1045 17.29 8.36 -35.46
N GLU A 1046 17.75 8.53 -36.69
CA GLU A 1046 18.56 7.56 -37.43
C GLU A 1046 20.04 7.75 -37.14
N SER A 1047 20.46 9.00 -37.01
CA SER A 1047 21.86 9.38 -36.80
C SER A 1047 22.04 10.24 -35.54
N THR A 1048 23.29 10.32 -35.09
CA THR A 1048 23.71 11.26 -34.05
C THR A 1048 23.64 12.71 -34.52
N ASP A 1049 23.68 12.94 -35.82
CA ASP A 1049 23.61 14.27 -36.42
C ASP A 1049 22.18 14.82 -36.32
N GLU A 1050 21.16 14.00 -36.61
CA GLU A 1050 19.75 14.35 -36.40
C GLU A 1050 19.49 14.70 -34.92
N GLN A 1051 20.02 13.90 -33.99
CA GLN A 1051 19.94 14.20 -32.55
C GLN A 1051 20.58 15.54 -32.21
N THR A 1052 21.76 15.81 -32.77
CA THR A 1052 22.52 17.04 -32.47
C THR A 1052 21.81 18.28 -33.02
N VAL A 1053 21.31 18.24 -34.26
CA VAL A 1053 20.54 19.33 -34.85
C VAL A 1053 19.22 19.55 -34.10
N TYR A 1054 18.55 18.47 -33.66
CA TYR A 1054 17.37 18.57 -32.79
C TYR A 1054 17.70 19.29 -31.48
N CYS A 1055 18.80 18.94 -30.82
CA CYS A 1055 19.26 19.61 -29.59
C CYS A 1055 19.61 21.08 -29.82
N HIS A 1056 20.32 21.40 -30.91
CA HIS A 1056 20.66 22.79 -31.26
C HIS A 1056 19.42 23.62 -31.55
N CYS A 1057 18.42 23.04 -32.23
CA CYS A 1057 17.13 23.70 -32.48
C CYS A 1057 16.41 24.11 -31.18
N LEU A 1058 16.60 23.34 -30.11
CA LEU A 1058 16.02 23.59 -28.78
C LEU A 1058 16.95 24.38 -27.84
N SER A 1059 18.19 24.70 -28.26
CA SER A 1059 19.24 25.23 -27.39
C SER A 1059 19.54 24.36 -26.17
N VAL A 1060 19.64 23.04 -26.37
CA VAL A 1060 19.92 22.07 -25.30
C VAL A 1060 21.30 21.42 -25.52
N CYS A 1061 22.11 21.37 -24.47
CA CYS A 1061 23.39 20.66 -24.39
C CYS A 1061 23.25 19.39 -23.53
N PRO A 1062 22.72 18.28 -24.09
CA PRO A 1062 22.62 17.02 -23.37
C PRO A 1062 23.96 16.29 -23.27
N LYS A 1063 24.07 15.38 -22.29
CA LYS A 1063 25.24 14.53 -22.07
C LYS A 1063 25.41 13.45 -23.16
N PRO A 1064 26.65 13.00 -23.44
CA PRO A 1064 27.91 13.49 -22.87
C PRO A 1064 28.25 14.90 -23.38
N ARG A 1065 28.66 15.78 -22.44
CA ARG A 1065 29.09 17.15 -22.73
C ARG A 1065 30.58 17.19 -23.02
N THR A 1066 30.99 18.12 -23.87
CA THR A 1066 32.40 18.50 -24.06
C THR A 1066 32.96 19.18 -22.82
N GLU A 1067 34.28 19.29 -22.69
CA GLU A 1067 34.91 19.99 -21.54
C GLU A 1067 34.41 21.43 -21.39
N ILE A 1068 34.19 22.13 -22.50
CA ILE A 1068 33.66 23.51 -22.52
C ILE A 1068 32.21 23.54 -22.05
N GLU A 1069 31.38 22.61 -22.52
CA GLU A 1069 29.99 22.51 -22.09
C GLU A 1069 29.87 22.09 -20.61
N GLU A 1070 30.77 21.26 -20.10
CA GLU A 1070 30.75 20.87 -18.68
C GLU A 1070 31.22 22.03 -17.77
N ASP A 1071 32.24 22.80 -18.18
CA ASP A 1071 32.63 24.05 -17.48
C ASP A 1071 31.50 25.09 -17.52
N ALA A 1072 30.83 25.26 -18.67
CA ALA A 1072 29.66 26.13 -18.81
C ALA A 1072 28.48 25.64 -17.93
N PHE A 1073 28.30 24.33 -17.80
CA PHE A 1073 27.31 23.75 -16.89
C PHE A 1073 27.63 24.08 -15.43
N GLU A 1074 28.87 23.89 -14.98
CA GLU A 1074 29.28 24.25 -13.61
C GLU A 1074 29.17 25.76 -13.33
N LYS A 1075 29.41 26.61 -14.33
CA LYS A 1075 29.19 28.07 -14.27
C LYS A 1075 27.70 28.47 -14.27
N GLY A 1076 26.78 27.52 -14.45
CA GLY A 1076 25.34 27.77 -14.50
C GLY A 1076 24.85 28.40 -15.80
N TRP A 1077 25.63 28.33 -16.88
CA TRP A 1077 25.21 28.79 -18.22
C TRP A 1077 24.25 27.81 -18.88
N ILE A 1078 24.40 26.52 -18.56
CA ILE A 1078 23.55 25.43 -18.99
C ILE A 1078 22.71 24.98 -17.80
N THR A 1079 21.39 24.91 -17.94
CA THR A 1079 20.48 24.42 -16.91
C THR A 1079 20.53 22.90 -16.77
N ILE A 1080 19.91 22.35 -15.72
CA ILE A 1080 19.91 20.90 -15.41
C ILE A 1080 19.25 20.07 -16.50
N ASP A 1081 18.17 20.58 -17.10
CA ASP A 1081 17.52 19.99 -18.28
C ASP A 1081 18.28 20.28 -19.60
N GLY A 1082 19.49 20.83 -19.49
CA GLY A 1082 20.43 21.06 -20.58
C GLY A 1082 20.18 22.34 -21.35
N PHE A 1083 19.17 23.15 -21.03
CA PHE A 1083 18.82 24.35 -21.78
C PHE A 1083 19.80 25.51 -21.53
N VAL A 1084 20.06 26.31 -22.57
CA VAL A 1084 20.89 27.50 -22.50
C VAL A 1084 20.02 28.72 -22.80
N GLU A 1085 19.81 29.59 -21.82
CA GLU A 1085 18.87 30.71 -21.96
C GLU A 1085 19.48 31.93 -22.68
N ARG A 1086 20.66 32.39 -22.23
CA ARG A 1086 21.24 33.64 -22.71
C ARG A 1086 21.92 33.49 -24.07
N SER A 1087 21.75 34.47 -24.94
CA SER A 1087 22.28 34.47 -26.32
C SER A 1087 23.80 34.48 -26.38
N ASP A 1088 24.47 35.24 -25.50
CA ASP A 1088 25.93 35.28 -25.40
C ASP A 1088 26.53 33.92 -25.04
N HIS A 1089 25.86 33.17 -24.15
CA HIS A 1089 26.26 31.79 -23.82
C HIS A 1089 26.00 30.83 -24.99
N ARG A 1090 24.89 31.00 -25.72
CA ARG A 1090 24.58 30.20 -26.91
C ARG A 1090 25.64 30.37 -28.00
N ASP A 1091 26.12 31.58 -28.22
CA ASP A 1091 27.17 31.86 -29.21
C ASP A 1091 28.47 31.14 -28.88
N LEU A 1092 28.90 31.18 -27.61
CA LEU A 1092 30.10 30.49 -27.13
C LEU A 1092 29.98 28.97 -27.21
N LEU A 1093 28.77 28.42 -27.05
CA LEU A 1093 28.46 26.99 -27.13
C LEU A 1093 28.02 26.55 -28.54
N GLN A 1094 28.13 27.41 -29.55
CA GLN A 1094 27.77 27.13 -30.95
C GLN A 1094 26.29 26.74 -31.17
N LEU A 1095 25.37 27.22 -30.31
CA LEU A 1095 23.92 26.97 -30.36
C LEU A 1095 23.14 28.02 -31.17
N GLN A 1096 23.77 28.63 -32.18
CA GLN A 1096 23.21 29.74 -32.96
C GLN A 1096 21.94 29.39 -33.78
N GLN A 1097 21.63 28.09 -33.89
CA GLN A 1097 20.49 27.58 -34.65
C GLN A 1097 19.16 27.65 -33.87
N CYS A 1098 19.20 27.88 -32.55
CA CYS A 1098 17.98 27.99 -31.75
C CYS A 1098 17.25 29.30 -32.03
N ARG A 1099 15.95 29.20 -32.30
CA ARG A 1099 15.06 30.35 -32.49
C ARG A 1099 14.14 30.63 -31.30
N PHE A 1100 14.08 29.72 -30.32
CA PHE A 1100 13.26 29.89 -29.12
C PHE A 1100 13.92 30.88 -28.14
N HIS A 1101 13.13 31.79 -27.59
CA HIS A 1101 13.61 32.82 -26.66
C HIS A 1101 13.56 32.30 -25.22
N ALA A 1102 12.55 31.50 -24.88
CA ALA A 1102 12.40 30.83 -23.58
C ALA A 1102 12.52 29.31 -23.73
N ASN A 1103 12.72 28.59 -22.62
CA ASN A 1103 12.87 27.13 -22.58
C ASN A 1103 11.63 26.41 -23.16
N PRO A 1104 11.74 25.72 -24.32
CA PRO A 1104 10.60 25.10 -24.99
C PRO A 1104 10.29 23.68 -24.47
N LEU A 1105 11.07 23.13 -23.54
CA LEU A 1105 11.01 21.71 -23.18
C LEU A 1105 9.67 21.28 -22.56
N ALA A 1106 9.05 22.14 -21.74
CA ALA A 1106 7.74 21.85 -21.15
C ALA A 1106 6.64 21.72 -22.22
N PHE A 1107 6.61 22.65 -23.17
CA PHE A 1107 5.72 22.63 -24.33
C PHE A 1107 5.90 21.34 -25.15
N ILE A 1108 7.15 20.98 -25.46
CA ILE A 1108 7.44 19.81 -26.30
C ILE A 1108 7.05 18.51 -25.59
N ARG A 1109 7.27 18.38 -24.28
CA ARG A 1109 6.82 17.19 -23.52
C ARG A 1109 5.31 17.00 -23.64
N LYS A 1110 4.52 18.06 -23.42
CA LYS A 1110 3.06 18.02 -23.56
C LYS A 1110 2.62 17.73 -25.00
N LEU A 1111 3.30 18.33 -25.99
CA LEU A 1111 3.00 18.10 -27.40
C LEU A 1111 3.26 16.63 -27.80
N VAL A 1112 4.39 16.06 -27.39
CA VAL A 1112 4.73 14.66 -27.63
C VAL A 1112 3.73 13.73 -26.96
N GLU A 1113 3.33 14.03 -25.72
CA GLU A 1113 2.30 13.27 -25.00
C GLU A 1113 0.96 13.30 -25.73
N ASN A 1114 0.51 14.48 -26.17
CA ASN A 1114 -0.72 14.63 -26.95
C ASN A 1114 -0.66 13.90 -28.30
N ARG A 1115 0.45 14.01 -29.04
CA ARG A 1115 0.62 13.37 -30.37
C ARG A 1115 0.68 11.85 -30.30
N ASN A 1116 1.25 11.30 -29.22
CA ASN A 1116 1.47 9.85 -29.08
C ASN A 1116 0.45 9.18 -28.14
N ASN A 1117 -0.44 9.94 -27.49
CA ASN A 1117 -1.34 9.47 -26.43
C ASN A 1117 -0.62 8.83 -25.23
N THR A 1118 0.68 9.07 -25.09
CA THR A 1118 1.55 8.52 -24.05
C THR A 1118 2.74 9.45 -23.85
N GLN A 1119 3.25 9.55 -22.61
CA GLN A 1119 4.52 10.23 -22.36
C GLN A 1119 5.67 9.62 -23.17
N ALA A 1120 6.63 10.46 -23.58
CA ALA A 1120 7.81 10.00 -24.29
C ALA A 1120 8.59 8.98 -23.44
N PRO A 1121 8.78 7.73 -23.89
CA PRO A 1121 9.54 6.74 -23.14
C PRO A 1121 10.98 7.22 -22.93
N LEU A 1122 11.53 7.07 -21.72
CA LEU A 1122 12.93 7.44 -21.41
C LEU A 1122 13.96 6.76 -22.32
N ILE A 1123 13.60 5.60 -22.86
CA ILE A 1123 14.44 4.83 -23.78
C ILE A 1123 14.42 5.37 -25.22
N SER A 1124 13.47 6.24 -25.57
CA SER A 1124 13.48 6.95 -26.83
C SER A 1124 14.52 8.06 -26.83
N HIS A 1125 15.07 8.43 -27.99
CA HIS A 1125 16.06 9.50 -28.08
C HIS A 1125 15.47 10.82 -27.56
N VAL A 1126 14.24 11.17 -27.99
CA VAL A 1126 13.58 12.40 -27.55
C VAL A 1126 13.20 12.34 -26.08
N GLY A 1127 12.68 11.22 -25.57
CA GLY A 1127 12.38 11.08 -24.14
C GLY A 1127 13.63 11.24 -23.27
N SER A 1128 14.76 10.64 -23.67
CA SER A 1128 16.05 10.78 -22.97
C SER A 1128 16.56 12.23 -22.99
N ILE A 1129 16.49 12.90 -24.14
CA ILE A 1129 16.90 14.31 -24.27
C ILE A 1129 15.98 15.22 -23.43
N LEU A 1130 14.67 15.09 -23.58
CA LEU A 1130 13.71 15.97 -22.93
C LEU A 1130 13.65 15.79 -21.41
N ILE A 1131 13.89 14.59 -20.88
CA ILE A 1131 13.69 14.29 -19.46
C ILE A 1131 15.02 14.22 -18.69
N ASN A 1132 16.04 13.59 -19.27
CA ASN A 1132 17.33 13.38 -18.60
C ASN A 1132 18.45 14.26 -19.15
N ALA A 1133 18.21 15.04 -20.21
CA ALA A 1133 19.25 15.77 -20.93
C ALA A 1133 20.42 14.84 -21.34
N VAL A 1134 20.11 13.67 -21.92
CA VAL A 1134 21.09 12.69 -22.40
C VAL A 1134 20.82 12.31 -23.85
N LYS A 1135 21.86 12.28 -24.70
CA LYS A 1135 21.76 11.75 -26.08
C LYS A 1135 21.68 10.23 -26.05
N GLY A 1136 20.76 9.65 -26.81
CA GLY A 1136 20.62 8.20 -26.91
C GLY A 1136 21.67 7.58 -27.84
N ILE A 1137 22.16 6.38 -27.50
CA ILE A 1137 23.11 5.63 -28.35
C ILE A 1137 22.33 5.03 -29.54
N THR A 1138 22.72 5.37 -30.77
CA THR A 1138 22.10 4.82 -31.99
C THR A 1138 22.38 3.33 -32.15
N SER A 1139 21.45 2.59 -32.77
CA SER A 1139 21.44 1.11 -32.88
C SER A 1139 22.74 0.49 -33.42
N VAL A 1140 23.49 1.23 -34.25
CA VAL A 1140 24.78 0.79 -34.82
C VAL A 1140 25.89 0.73 -33.77
N LYS A 1141 25.87 1.59 -32.74
CA LYS A 1141 26.87 1.61 -31.65
C LYS A 1141 26.48 0.74 -30.45
N ARG A 1142 25.21 0.34 -30.32
CA ARG A 1142 24.72 -0.49 -29.21
C ARG A 1142 25.45 -1.85 -29.16
N LYS A 1143 25.68 -2.48 -30.32
CA LYS A 1143 26.48 -3.73 -30.45
C LYS A 1143 27.96 -3.58 -30.07
N ALA A 1144 28.55 -2.39 -30.22
CA ALA A 1144 29.96 -2.16 -29.90
C ALA A 1144 30.18 -1.75 -28.44
N TYR A 1145 29.22 -1.05 -27.84
CA TYR A 1145 29.30 -0.60 -26.44
C TYR A 1145 29.02 -1.73 -25.43
N GLU A 1146 28.14 -2.68 -25.78
CA GLU A 1146 27.89 -3.89 -24.97
C GLU A 1146 29.09 -4.85 -24.96
N GLN A 1147 29.93 -4.83 -25.99
CA GLN A 1147 31.17 -5.62 -26.01
C GLN A 1147 32.32 -4.97 -25.22
N THR A 1148 32.34 -3.65 -25.07
CA THR A 1148 33.39 -2.96 -24.32
C THR A 1148 33.10 -2.86 -22.82
N SER A 1149 31.83 -2.68 -22.40
CA SER A 1149 31.46 -2.66 -20.98
C SER A 1149 31.65 -4.01 -20.26
N PHE A 1150 31.56 -5.14 -20.97
CA PHE A 1150 31.86 -6.48 -20.42
C PHE A 1150 33.36 -6.79 -20.33
N SER A 1151 34.23 -6.01 -20.98
CA SER A 1151 35.69 -6.22 -20.97
C SER A 1151 36.42 -5.52 -19.82
N ALA A 1152 35.80 -4.52 -19.18
CA ALA A 1152 36.45 -3.73 -18.12
C ALA A 1152 36.54 -4.44 -16.75
N ASN A 1153 35.85 -5.58 -16.56
CA ASN A 1153 35.82 -6.34 -15.29
C ASN A 1153 36.58 -7.68 -15.33
N LYS A 1154 37.46 -7.93 -16.33
CA LYS A 1154 38.16 -9.22 -16.49
C LYS A 1154 39.68 -9.22 -16.31
N ASN A 1155 40.30 -8.12 -15.89
CA ASN A 1155 41.75 -8.08 -15.63
C ASN A 1155 42.08 -7.82 -14.16
N GLN A 1156 41.78 -8.81 -13.30
CA GLN A 1156 42.50 -9.04 -12.04
C GLN A 1156 42.10 -10.42 -11.48
N ARG A 1157 42.71 -11.48 -11.99
CA ARG A 1157 42.90 -12.77 -11.29
C ARG A 1157 43.66 -13.75 -12.19
N LYS A 1158 44.93 -13.99 -11.86
CA LYS A 1158 45.64 -15.29 -11.82
C LYS A 1158 47.16 -15.10 -11.81
N PRO A 1159 47.89 -16.08 -11.24
CA PRO A 1159 47.96 -16.42 -9.81
C PRO A 1159 48.80 -15.41 -9.02
#